data_AF-A0A0H5A3F5-F1
#
_entry.id   AF-A0A0H5A3F5-F1
#
_cell.length_a   1.000
_cell.length_b   1.000
_cell.length_c   1.000
_cell.angle_alpha   90.00
_cell.angle_beta   90.00
_cell.angle_gamma   90.00
#
_symmetry.space_group_name_H-M   'P 1'
#
loop_
_entity.id
_entity.type
_entity.pdbx_description
1 polymer ?
#
loop_
_entity_poly.entity_id
_entity_poly.type
_entity_poly.pdbx_seq_one_letter_code
_entity_poly.pdbx_strand_id
1 'polypeptide(L)'
;MTLDARKQAFFSDNKPACSLKGHWVSFCLVDELGVGAPYGGLPYTVHDSAGQQYKGRLSGEGVAKLQDIYCGPVVLIFDDLYSGAEQPYRRLMLRSVYELPITELQVRAEQTRFAVSDGRRADGNPARQNANRFYQVEVRDLVRHVAHLPAIAPRTHQPQRHALKMMADLGFGPSQSTLAGVVLFPNNHTVLEVRPLRAFRPMLSTDDSFCALNLYQLALMATLSYCNFGQEPPQKPQDEVRFPFDPSVGHFFAEKLSGYHDAWRVDAEQHQRFYPLYEEVPYSRRFEILPFDPVLYPQNRPELEEKQEHPASLHFFDDEALGTDTQAFISHHEEVILIAVRGTASAADGLRDANAHQVAFVDGAGKAHEGFYQAYRAMRDFVLRYLGRFHTDQRIIICGHSLGGAIALLLAEGLRRTPDADYNILLYTYGAPRAADAEFTAGASTLVHHRIVNHNDPVPSVPAPWMNTTAKLWVPGAVTLFSAPAPGGLLFAAGLVRFGGNPYQHHGEQQHFMPIMLPDGTRSSVLWKPGCESIQEAGCNRALQLHGDMPDRDNLLKQLFQANQHFMTASYIPAAWATLRRWQQTQESDGPLVTPREFELLDHALEGMRQQLRNKRRELARLRPANDRGYEHNEALNAEIDRLHTSRERLATLRWRRLDARDVYGSHAHSAHLQPSLKRWFSHRENREPAQVASIPPATQTEWGRAQTLDIDSIV
;
A
#
# COMPACT_ATOMS: atom_id res chain seq x y z
N MET A 1 5.02 -14.77 77.85
CA MET A 1 4.86 -13.59 76.99
C MET A 1 5.94 -13.64 75.92
N THR A 2 5.60 -14.21 74.76
CA THR A 2 6.45 -14.21 73.57
C THR A 2 6.42 -12.80 72.96
N LEU A 3 7.56 -12.13 72.96
CA LEU A 3 7.72 -10.83 72.31
C LEU A 3 7.50 -10.97 70.80
N ASP A 4 6.65 -10.09 70.27
CA ASP A 4 6.30 -9.94 68.86
C ASP A 4 7.56 -9.57 68.06
N ALA A 5 8.02 -10.47 67.17
CA ALA A 5 9.24 -10.32 66.38
C ALA A 5 9.25 -9.06 65.49
N ARG A 6 8.10 -8.40 65.32
CA ARG A 6 7.94 -7.13 64.58
C ARG A 6 8.52 -5.90 65.29
N LYS A 7 8.93 -5.99 66.55
CA LYS A 7 9.38 -4.84 67.37
C LYS A 7 10.90 -4.72 67.58
N GLN A 8 11.72 -5.56 66.95
CA GLN A 8 13.18 -5.40 66.99
C GLN A 8 13.66 -4.34 65.98
N ALA A 9 14.64 -3.52 66.40
CA ALA A 9 15.25 -2.50 65.56
C ALA A 9 15.83 -3.13 64.28
N PHE A 10 15.41 -2.59 63.14
CA PHE A 10 15.50 -3.21 61.81
C PHE A 10 16.86 -3.07 61.12
N PHE A 11 17.80 -2.28 61.67
CA PHE A 11 19.11 -2.03 61.08
C PHE A 11 20.22 -2.16 62.14
N SER A 12 21.18 -3.05 61.90
CA SER A 12 22.51 -3.04 62.56
C SER A 12 23.55 -3.46 61.53
N ASP A 13 24.70 -2.78 61.52
CA ASP A 13 25.74 -2.84 60.48
C ASP A 13 26.41 -4.22 60.25
N ASN A 14 26.03 -5.25 61.00
CA ASN A 14 26.69 -6.56 60.97
C ASN A 14 25.78 -7.77 60.64
N LYS A 15 24.52 -7.56 60.21
CA LYS A 15 23.65 -8.65 59.73
C LYS A 15 22.75 -8.16 58.59
N PRO A 16 22.88 -8.67 57.35
CA PRO A 16 21.85 -8.45 56.34
C PRO A 16 20.54 -9.07 56.86
N ALA A 17 19.45 -8.31 56.75
CA ALA A 17 18.13 -8.72 57.21
C ALA A 17 17.77 -10.10 56.63
N CYS A 18 17.42 -11.05 57.48
CA CYS A 18 16.88 -12.33 57.02
C CYS A 18 15.52 -12.05 56.39
N SER A 19 15.41 -12.22 55.07
CA SER A 19 14.17 -12.00 54.35
C SER A 19 13.13 -13.01 54.83
N LEU A 20 12.03 -12.51 55.38
CA LEU A 20 10.94 -13.34 55.91
C LEU A 20 10.20 -14.02 54.75
N LYS A 21 9.81 -15.28 54.92
CA LYS A 21 8.93 -16.03 54.01
C LYS A 21 7.53 -16.16 54.58
N GLY A 22 6.58 -16.57 53.74
CA GLY A 22 5.21 -16.91 54.12
C GLY A 22 4.13 -16.17 53.34
N HIS A 23 4.51 -15.29 52.41
CA HIS A 23 3.56 -14.72 51.45
C HIS A 23 3.21 -15.75 50.37
N TRP A 24 2.07 -15.55 49.72
CA TRP A 24 1.67 -16.29 48.53
C TRP A 24 1.25 -15.31 47.43
N VAL A 25 1.28 -15.74 46.17
CA VAL A 25 0.71 -14.98 45.06
C VAL A 25 -0.01 -15.95 44.14
N SER A 26 -1.17 -15.54 43.63
CA SER A 26 -1.92 -16.31 42.63
C SER A 26 -2.21 -15.40 41.45
N PHE A 27 -2.10 -15.93 40.24
CA PHE A 27 -2.42 -15.17 39.03
C PHE A 27 -3.03 -16.05 37.96
N CYS A 28 -3.81 -15.42 37.07
CA CYS A 28 -4.48 -16.05 35.95
C CYS A 28 -4.33 -15.19 34.70
N LEU A 29 -4.01 -15.80 33.56
CA LEU A 29 -4.09 -15.15 32.25
C LEU A 29 -5.39 -15.56 31.58
N VAL A 30 -6.13 -14.59 31.07
CA VAL A 30 -7.39 -14.80 30.36
C VAL A 30 -7.43 -13.98 29.07
N ASP A 31 -8.22 -14.42 28.10
CA ASP A 31 -8.57 -13.59 26.94
C ASP A 31 -9.66 -12.55 27.28
N GLU A 32 -10.08 -11.76 26.29
CA GLU A 32 -11.13 -10.75 26.47
C GLU A 32 -12.52 -11.33 26.79
N LEU A 33 -12.70 -12.65 26.63
CA LEU A 33 -13.93 -13.36 27.02
C LEU A 33 -13.82 -13.95 28.44
N GLY A 34 -12.68 -13.78 29.10
CA GLY A 34 -12.42 -14.30 30.45
C GLY A 34 -12.02 -15.77 30.48
N VAL A 35 -11.62 -16.35 29.34
CA VAL A 35 -11.23 -17.75 29.22
C VAL A 35 -9.71 -17.87 29.33
N GLY A 36 -9.24 -18.72 30.26
CA GLY A 36 -7.79 -18.93 30.49
C GLY A 36 -7.17 -20.10 29.72
N ALA A 37 -8.00 -20.99 29.15
CA ALA A 37 -7.54 -22.17 28.41
C ALA A 37 -6.52 -21.88 27.28
N PRO A 38 -6.64 -20.79 26.49
CA PRO A 38 -5.62 -20.43 25.48
C PRO A 38 -4.21 -20.24 26.04
N TYR A 39 -4.09 -19.87 27.32
CA TYR A 39 -2.84 -19.65 28.02
C TYR A 39 -2.36 -20.86 28.82
N GLY A 40 -3.05 -21.99 28.69
CA GLY A 40 -2.73 -23.23 29.40
C GLY A 40 -1.30 -23.72 29.13
N GLY A 41 -0.63 -24.17 30.18
CA GLY A 41 0.73 -24.73 30.10
C GLY A 41 1.84 -23.72 29.79
N LEU A 42 1.51 -22.43 29.66
CA LEU A 42 2.48 -21.37 29.34
C LEU A 42 3.54 -21.27 30.47
N PRO A 43 4.84 -21.31 30.14
CA PRO A 43 5.88 -21.18 31.14
C PRO A 43 6.02 -19.74 31.63
N TYR A 44 6.23 -19.57 32.92
CA TYR A 44 6.41 -18.26 33.56
C TYR A 44 7.65 -18.24 34.44
N THR A 45 8.15 -17.03 34.65
CA THR A 45 9.15 -16.73 35.67
C THR A 45 8.62 -15.63 36.60
N VAL A 46 8.82 -15.81 37.90
CA VAL A 46 8.53 -14.81 38.93
C VAL A 46 9.81 -14.48 39.67
N HIS A 47 10.12 -13.20 39.82
CA HIS A 47 11.20 -12.68 40.65
C HIS A 47 10.62 -11.98 41.87
N ASP A 48 11.05 -12.34 43.06
CA ASP A 48 10.59 -11.64 44.27
C ASP A 48 11.52 -10.51 44.71
N SER A 49 11.12 -9.82 45.78
CA SER A 49 11.86 -8.73 46.39
C SER A 49 13.12 -9.17 47.15
N ALA A 50 13.53 -10.44 47.08
CA ALA A 50 14.82 -10.92 47.57
C ALA A 50 15.72 -11.39 46.42
N GLY A 51 15.30 -11.22 45.16
CA GLY A 51 16.00 -11.69 43.97
C GLY A 51 15.83 -13.18 43.71
N GLN A 52 15.01 -13.90 44.49
CA GLN A 52 14.75 -15.32 44.26
C GLN A 52 13.88 -15.49 43.02
N GLN A 53 14.29 -16.42 42.17
CA GLN A 53 13.57 -16.77 40.95
C GLN A 53 12.72 -18.03 41.17
N TYR A 54 11.47 -17.97 40.72
CA TYR A 54 10.52 -19.08 40.67
C TYR A 54 10.11 -19.32 39.22
N LYS A 55 10.33 -20.53 38.71
CA LYS A 55 9.90 -20.95 37.38
C LYS A 55 8.79 -21.97 37.47
N GLY A 56 7.80 -21.88 36.60
CA GLY A 56 6.69 -22.83 36.56
C GLY A 56 5.92 -22.76 35.25
N ARG A 57 4.80 -23.47 35.19
CA ARG A 57 3.85 -23.41 34.07
C ARG A 57 2.45 -23.14 34.58
N LEU A 58 1.66 -22.40 33.80
CA LEU A 58 0.24 -22.23 34.06
C LEU A 58 -0.49 -23.57 33.98
N SER A 59 -1.55 -23.73 34.77
CA SER A 59 -2.47 -24.86 34.66
C SER A 59 -3.18 -24.87 33.30
N GLY A 60 -3.96 -25.91 33.00
CA GLY A 60 -4.80 -25.95 31.78
C GLY A 60 -5.78 -24.79 31.67
N GLU A 61 -6.16 -24.19 32.81
CA GLU A 61 -7.06 -23.02 32.89
C GLU A 61 -6.32 -21.68 32.92
N GLY A 62 -5.00 -21.66 32.66
CA GLY A 62 -4.21 -20.42 32.64
C GLY A 62 -3.88 -19.86 34.04
N VAL A 63 -3.99 -20.67 35.10
CA VAL A 63 -3.80 -20.23 36.50
C VAL A 63 -2.48 -20.75 37.08
N ALA A 64 -1.83 -19.95 37.92
CA ALA A 64 -0.72 -20.38 38.77
C ALA A 64 -0.81 -19.80 40.19
N LYS A 65 -0.31 -20.55 41.17
CA LYS A 65 -0.22 -20.12 42.56
C LYS A 65 1.14 -20.50 43.14
N LEU A 66 1.84 -19.51 43.68
CA LEU A 66 3.09 -19.68 44.42
C LEU A 66 2.82 -19.47 45.91
N GLN A 67 3.37 -20.34 46.74
CA GLN A 67 3.27 -20.29 48.20
C GLN A 67 4.67 -20.20 48.79
N ASP A 68 4.75 -19.69 50.02
CA ASP A 68 6.01 -19.56 50.77
C ASP A 68 7.09 -18.74 50.03
N ILE A 69 6.65 -17.67 49.35
CA ILE A 69 7.56 -16.69 48.73
C ILE A 69 8.07 -15.70 49.79
N TYR A 70 9.19 -15.04 49.49
CA TYR A 70 9.69 -13.97 50.35
C TYR A 70 8.67 -12.82 50.42
N CYS A 71 8.59 -12.19 51.59
CA CYS A 71 7.60 -11.18 51.90
C CYS A 71 7.82 -9.91 51.08
N GLY A 72 7.03 -9.73 50.02
CA GLY A 72 7.04 -8.52 49.21
C GLY A 72 6.26 -8.67 47.91
N PRO A 73 6.18 -7.61 47.09
CA PRO A 73 5.73 -7.71 45.71
C PRO A 73 6.69 -8.56 44.87
N VAL A 74 6.17 -9.10 43.78
CA VAL A 74 6.94 -9.92 42.83
C VAL A 74 6.77 -9.40 41.41
N VAL A 75 7.72 -9.66 40.53
CA VAL A 75 7.68 -9.32 39.11
C VAL A 75 7.43 -10.59 38.30
N LEU A 76 6.37 -10.60 37.50
CA LEU A 76 5.97 -11.71 36.62
C LEU A 76 6.37 -11.43 35.17
N ILE A 77 7.03 -12.40 34.53
CA ILE A 77 7.47 -12.36 33.12
C ILE A 77 7.19 -13.70 32.40
N PHE A 78 7.05 -13.63 31.07
CA PHE A 78 6.79 -14.74 30.16
C PHE A 78 7.76 -14.74 28.97
N ASP A 79 9.06 -14.81 29.25
CA ASP A 79 10.15 -14.61 28.28
C ASP A 79 10.57 -15.87 27.49
N ASP A 80 9.99 -17.04 27.78
CA ASP A 80 10.39 -18.26 27.08
C ASP A 80 10.08 -18.13 25.58
N LEU A 81 11.12 -18.29 24.76
CA LEU A 81 11.03 -18.26 23.32
C LEU A 81 10.16 -19.40 22.81
N TYR A 82 9.44 -19.12 21.74
CA TYR A 82 8.58 -20.10 21.10
C TYR A 82 9.39 -21.29 20.55
N SER A 83 8.89 -22.49 20.84
CA SER A 83 9.57 -23.75 20.54
C SER A 83 8.83 -24.62 19.50
N GLY A 84 7.75 -24.10 18.91
CA GLY A 84 6.95 -24.81 17.92
C GLY A 84 7.63 -24.96 16.55
N ALA A 85 6.99 -25.76 15.69
CA ALA A 85 7.52 -26.14 14.38
C ALA A 85 6.95 -25.29 13.22
N GLU A 86 5.99 -24.43 13.51
CA GLU A 86 5.23 -23.63 12.55
C GLU A 86 6.15 -22.68 11.77
N GLN A 87 6.16 -22.86 10.44
CA GLN A 87 7.10 -22.20 9.53
C GLN A 87 7.11 -20.66 9.59
N PRO A 88 5.96 -19.95 9.70
CA PRO A 88 5.96 -18.49 9.78
C PRO A 88 6.77 -17.96 10.97
N TYR A 89 6.63 -18.57 12.15
CA TYR A 89 7.38 -18.17 13.34
C TYR A 89 8.85 -18.52 13.21
N ARG A 90 9.17 -19.75 12.77
CA ARG A 90 10.57 -20.18 12.59
C ARG A 90 11.31 -19.28 11.61
N ARG A 91 10.69 -18.88 10.49
CA ARG A 91 11.30 -17.98 9.50
C ARG A 91 11.68 -16.63 10.12
N LEU A 92 10.79 -16.05 10.93
CA LEU A 92 11.03 -14.76 11.59
C LEU A 92 12.07 -14.84 12.72
N MET A 93 12.12 -15.98 13.43
CA MET A 93 13.08 -16.21 14.51
C MET A 93 14.49 -16.58 14.00
N LEU A 94 14.60 -17.16 12.79
CA LEU A 94 15.86 -17.71 12.26
C LEU A 94 16.42 -16.93 11.07
N ARG A 95 15.81 -15.81 10.67
CA ARG A 95 16.31 -14.95 9.58
C ARG A 95 17.67 -14.35 9.95
N SER A 96 18.55 -14.15 8.98
CA SER A 96 19.93 -13.73 9.22
C SER A 96 20.10 -12.29 9.72
N VAL A 97 19.09 -11.43 9.58
CA VAL A 97 19.11 -10.03 10.02
C VAL A 97 17.78 -9.70 10.70
N TYR A 98 17.84 -8.96 11.81
CA TYR A 98 16.67 -8.58 12.63
C TYR A 98 15.87 -9.78 13.17
N GLU A 99 16.51 -10.82 13.68
CA GLU A 99 15.83 -11.96 14.33
C GLU A 99 14.76 -11.50 15.34
N LEU A 100 13.54 -12.03 15.24
CA LEU A 100 12.46 -11.66 16.15
C LEU A 100 12.42 -12.60 17.36
N PRO A 101 12.54 -12.09 18.61
CA PRO A 101 12.43 -12.91 19.83
C PRO A 101 10.96 -13.21 20.14
N ILE A 102 10.33 -14.04 19.30
CA ILE A 102 8.92 -14.43 19.45
C ILE A 102 8.78 -15.39 20.64
N THR A 103 7.93 -15.03 21.61
CA THR A 103 7.70 -15.81 22.83
C THR A 103 6.51 -16.76 22.71
N GLU A 104 6.48 -17.78 23.58
CA GLU A 104 5.33 -18.67 23.76
C GLU A 104 4.03 -17.91 24.13
N LEU A 105 4.14 -16.78 24.83
CA LEU A 105 3.02 -15.89 25.13
C LEU A 105 2.52 -15.18 23.87
N GLN A 106 3.45 -14.68 23.04
CA GLN A 106 3.11 -14.02 21.78
C GLN A 106 2.28 -14.94 20.89
N VAL A 107 2.75 -16.15 20.63
CA VAL A 107 2.05 -17.11 19.77
C VAL A 107 0.67 -17.45 20.31
N ARG A 108 0.51 -17.65 21.63
CA ARG A 108 -0.82 -17.90 22.24
C ARG A 108 -1.75 -16.70 22.11
N ALA A 109 -1.26 -15.48 22.33
CA ALA A 109 -2.04 -14.26 22.16
C ALA A 109 -2.49 -14.03 20.71
N GLU A 110 -1.72 -14.51 19.72
CA GLU A 110 -2.12 -14.45 18.31
C GLU A 110 -3.27 -15.43 17.95
N GLN A 111 -3.49 -16.46 18.77
CA GLN A 111 -4.58 -17.42 18.60
C GLN A 111 -5.90 -16.96 19.21
N THR A 112 -5.89 -15.98 20.12
CA THR A 112 -7.12 -15.40 20.69
C THR A 112 -7.76 -14.39 19.73
N ARG A 113 -8.98 -13.94 20.04
CA ARG A 113 -9.73 -12.98 19.21
C ARG A 113 -10.32 -11.87 20.08
N PHE A 114 -10.51 -10.71 19.47
CA PHE A 114 -11.19 -9.60 20.12
C PHE A 114 -12.64 -9.96 20.42
N ALA A 115 -13.13 -9.55 21.58
CA ALA A 115 -14.53 -9.74 21.95
C ALA A 115 -15.46 -8.92 21.04
N VAL A 116 -15.00 -7.76 20.58
CA VAL A 116 -15.71 -6.87 19.66
C VAL A 116 -14.94 -6.76 18.35
N SER A 117 -15.64 -6.77 17.21
CA SER A 117 -15.03 -6.81 15.89
C SER A 117 -14.17 -5.59 15.53
N ASP A 118 -14.35 -4.46 16.21
CA ASP A 118 -13.58 -3.22 16.02
C ASP A 118 -12.28 -3.17 16.86
N GLY A 119 -12.00 -4.22 17.63
CA GLY A 119 -10.79 -4.36 18.45
C GLY A 119 -10.76 -3.45 19.69
N ARG A 120 -11.86 -2.78 20.03
CA ARG A 120 -11.99 -2.07 21.30
C ARG A 120 -12.06 -3.08 22.43
N ARG A 121 -11.36 -2.78 23.53
CA ARG A 121 -11.39 -3.61 24.73
C ARG A 121 -12.80 -3.60 25.33
N ALA A 122 -13.29 -4.76 25.71
CA ALA A 122 -14.53 -4.86 26.47
C ALA A 122 -14.29 -4.46 27.93
N ASP A 123 -15.12 -3.58 28.49
CA ASP A 123 -15.02 -3.17 29.91
C ASP A 123 -15.58 -4.22 30.89
N GLY A 124 -16.28 -5.24 30.37
CA GLY A 124 -17.09 -6.19 31.14
C GLY A 124 -16.56 -7.62 31.19
N ASN A 125 -15.25 -7.83 31.27
CA ASN A 125 -14.68 -9.18 31.34
C ASN A 125 -15.19 -9.94 32.59
N PRO A 126 -15.83 -11.11 32.44
CA PRO A 126 -16.43 -11.85 33.57
C PRO A 126 -15.38 -12.30 34.60
N ALA A 127 -14.13 -12.54 34.19
CA ALA A 127 -13.06 -12.97 35.09
C ALA A 127 -12.72 -11.93 36.17
N ARG A 128 -13.12 -10.66 35.97
CA ARG A 128 -12.92 -9.58 36.95
C ARG A 128 -13.62 -9.85 38.29
N GLN A 129 -14.77 -10.52 38.30
CA GLN A 129 -15.56 -10.74 39.52
C GLN A 129 -14.85 -11.63 40.55
N ASN A 130 -13.95 -12.51 40.08
CA ASN A 130 -13.26 -13.47 40.91
C ASN A 130 -11.85 -13.00 41.32
N ALA A 131 -11.46 -11.78 40.97
CA ALA A 131 -10.11 -11.27 41.13
C ALA A 131 -10.00 -10.26 42.28
N ASN A 132 -8.92 -10.34 43.08
CA ASN A 132 -8.59 -9.24 44.01
C ASN A 132 -8.06 -8.03 43.23
N ARG A 133 -7.35 -8.28 42.14
CA ARG A 133 -6.84 -7.27 41.21
C ARG A 133 -7.04 -7.72 39.77
N PHE A 134 -7.37 -6.78 38.90
CA PHE A 134 -7.58 -7.04 37.48
C PHE A 134 -6.75 -6.04 36.67
N TYR A 135 -5.97 -6.56 35.73
CA TYR A 135 -5.19 -5.75 34.80
C TYR A 135 -5.47 -6.15 33.36
N GLN A 136 -5.59 -5.14 32.51
CA GLN A 136 -5.55 -5.28 31.06
C GLN A 136 -4.10 -5.16 30.62
N VAL A 137 -3.55 -6.26 30.13
CA VAL A 137 -2.15 -6.35 29.72
C VAL A 137 -2.05 -6.56 28.21
N GLU A 138 -0.86 -6.31 27.70
CA GLU A 138 -0.43 -6.69 26.36
C GLU A 138 0.80 -7.58 26.48
N VAL A 139 1.12 -8.32 25.42
CA VAL A 139 2.31 -9.18 25.40
C VAL A 139 3.56 -8.40 25.80
N ARG A 140 3.70 -7.15 25.33
CA ARG A 140 4.81 -6.27 25.68
C ARG A 140 4.91 -5.83 27.14
N ASP A 141 3.84 -5.94 27.95
CA ASP A 141 3.98 -5.68 29.39
C ASP A 141 4.62 -6.86 30.12
N LEU A 142 4.67 -8.04 29.49
CA LEU A 142 5.02 -9.31 30.13
C LEU A 142 6.31 -9.94 29.57
N VAL A 143 6.93 -9.34 28.56
CA VAL A 143 8.16 -9.83 27.93
C VAL A 143 9.23 -8.74 27.89
N ARG A 144 10.50 -9.14 27.83
CA ARG A 144 11.66 -8.22 27.81
C ARG A 144 11.84 -7.51 26.48
N HIS A 145 11.83 -8.27 25.38
CA HIS A 145 12.10 -7.73 24.06
C HIS A 145 10.81 -7.31 23.39
N VAL A 146 10.60 -6.00 23.25
CA VAL A 146 9.30 -5.42 22.88
C VAL A 146 9.34 -4.54 21.62
N ALA A 147 10.53 -4.33 21.05
CA ALA A 147 10.72 -3.42 19.92
C ALA A 147 9.98 -3.87 18.66
N HIS A 148 9.73 -5.17 18.50
CA HIS A 148 8.95 -5.72 17.38
C HIS A 148 7.45 -5.82 17.67
N LEU A 149 7.01 -5.52 18.90
CA LEU A 149 5.62 -5.62 19.35
C LEU A 149 4.88 -4.28 19.20
N PRO A 150 3.54 -4.28 19.04
CA PRO A 150 2.79 -3.05 18.77
C PRO A 150 2.84 -2.07 19.94
N ALA A 151 2.56 -0.79 19.65
CA ALA A 151 2.39 0.24 20.66
C ALA A 151 1.25 -0.11 21.65
N ILE A 152 1.29 0.48 22.84
CA ILE A 152 0.29 0.19 23.87
C ILE A 152 -1.02 0.89 23.52
N ALA A 153 -2.09 0.10 23.45
CA ALA A 153 -3.41 0.64 23.23
C ALA A 153 -3.96 1.28 24.52
N PRO A 154 -4.82 2.32 24.40
CA PRO A 154 -5.54 2.86 25.53
C PRO A 154 -6.29 1.78 26.31
N ARG A 155 -6.21 1.83 27.65
CA ARG A 155 -6.79 0.82 28.55
C ARG A 155 -7.22 1.43 29.89
N THR A 156 -8.31 0.91 30.43
CA THR A 156 -8.90 1.38 31.70
C THR A 156 -8.14 0.81 32.91
N HIS A 157 -7.80 -0.47 32.87
CA HIS A 157 -7.19 -1.18 34.00
C HIS A 157 -5.70 -1.45 33.76
N GLN A 158 -4.89 -0.38 33.70
CA GLN A 158 -3.45 -0.52 33.43
C GLN A 158 -2.63 -1.07 34.61
N PRO A 159 -1.58 -1.87 34.36
CA PRO A 159 -0.58 -2.22 35.37
C PRO A 159 0.12 -0.98 35.96
N GLN A 160 0.53 -1.06 37.22
CA GLN A 160 1.23 0.03 37.91
C GLN A 160 2.70 0.10 37.50
N ARG A 161 3.00 0.80 36.40
CA ARG A 161 4.38 0.95 35.87
C ARG A 161 5.38 1.53 36.87
N HIS A 162 4.95 2.47 37.72
CA HIS A 162 5.81 3.04 38.76
C HIS A 162 6.25 1.99 39.79
N ALA A 163 5.44 0.95 40.06
CA ALA A 163 5.82 -0.12 40.97
C ALA A 163 7.00 -0.92 40.43
N LEU A 164 7.07 -1.13 39.10
CA LEU A 164 8.20 -1.78 38.45
C LEU A 164 9.47 -0.95 38.60
N LYS A 165 9.38 0.37 38.36
CA LYS A 165 10.50 1.30 38.58
C LYS A 165 10.97 1.29 40.04
N MET A 166 10.05 1.33 41.00
CA MET A 166 10.40 1.23 42.43
C MET A 166 11.13 -0.07 42.76
N MET A 167 10.69 -1.20 42.20
CA MET A 167 11.40 -2.48 42.38
C MET A 167 12.82 -2.45 41.81
N ALA A 168 13.06 -1.71 40.72
CA ALA A 168 14.40 -1.50 40.15
C ALA A 168 15.27 -0.66 41.07
N ASP A 169 14.74 0.49 41.50
CA ASP A 169 15.46 1.48 42.30
C ASP A 169 15.83 0.95 43.68
N LEU A 170 15.06 0.00 44.23
CA LEU A 170 15.31 -0.60 45.54
C LEU A 170 16.38 -1.71 45.53
N GLY A 171 16.91 -2.11 44.36
CA GLY A 171 18.12 -2.94 44.26
C GLY A 171 18.01 -4.37 44.80
N PHE A 172 16.81 -4.97 44.81
CA PHE A 172 16.58 -6.31 45.34
C PHE A 172 16.90 -7.44 44.32
N GLY A 173 18.09 -7.44 43.73
CA GLY A 173 18.55 -8.42 42.73
C GLY A 173 19.76 -7.92 41.91
N PRO A 174 20.38 -8.74 41.01
CA PRO A 174 21.51 -8.29 40.18
C PRO A 174 21.08 -7.09 39.32
N SER A 175 21.99 -6.15 39.10
CA SER A 175 21.73 -4.89 38.40
C SER A 175 21.02 -5.11 37.07
N GLN A 176 19.80 -4.58 36.89
CA GLN A 176 19.10 -4.62 35.61
C GLN A 176 18.58 -3.24 35.24
N SER A 177 19.23 -2.63 34.25
CA SER A 177 18.81 -1.40 33.58
C SER A 177 17.53 -1.56 32.74
N THR A 178 16.85 -2.71 32.80
CA THR A 178 15.61 -3.01 32.06
C THR A 178 14.74 -3.99 32.84
N LEU A 179 14.15 -3.59 33.97
CA LEU A 179 13.07 -4.40 34.56
C LEU A 179 11.90 -4.47 33.58
N ALA A 180 11.53 -5.68 33.16
CA ALA A 180 10.36 -5.98 32.34
C ALA A 180 9.38 -6.84 33.15
N GLY A 181 8.10 -6.81 32.78
CA GLY A 181 7.06 -7.60 33.43
C GLY A 181 6.03 -6.77 34.20
N VAL A 182 5.14 -7.50 34.88
CA VAL A 182 4.06 -6.92 35.69
C VAL A 182 4.31 -7.21 37.15
N VAL A 183 4.22 -6.17 37.99
CA VAL A 183 4.31 -6.31 39.44
C VAL A 183 3.01 -6.88 40.01
N LEU A 184 3.10 -7.99 40.72
CA LEU A 184 2.03 -8.61 41.47
C LEU A 184 2.23 -8.36 42.96
N PHE A 185 1.13 -8.07 43.66
CA PHE A 185 1.16 -7.81 45.10
C PHE A 185 0.92 -9.10 45.88
N PRO A 186 1.61 -9.30 47.02
CA PRO A 186 1.49 -10.52 47.78
C PRO A 186 0.09 -10.68 48.37
N ASN A 187 -0.25 -11.93 48.66
CA ASN A 187 -1.51 -12.39 49.24
C ASN A 187 -2.75 -11.97 48.43
N ASN A 188 -2.60 -11.85 47.11
CA ASN A 188 -3.68 -11.52 46.18
C ASN A 188 -3.76 -12.54 45.04
N HIS A 189 -4.97 -12.73 44.53
CA HIS A 189 -5.24 -13.31 43.23
C HIS A 189 -5.40 -12.21 42.18
N THR A 190 -4.51 -12.19 41.18
CA THR A 190 -4.51 -11.20 40.10
C THR A 190 -4.91 -11.82 38.77
N VAL A 191 -5.92 -11.26 38.10
CA VAL A 191 -6.31 -11.65 36.75
C VAL A 191 -5.68 -10.68 35.75
N LEU A 192 -5.05 -11.22 34.72
CA LEU A 192 -4.41 -10.52 33.62
C LEU A 192 -5.18 -10.82 32.33
N GLU A 193 -6.01 -9.88 31.89
CA GLU A 193 -6.64 -9.93 30.57
C GLU A 193 -5.62 -9.57 29.50
N VAL A 194 -5.19 -10.56 28.72
CA VAL A 194 -4.23 -10.38 27.64
C VAL A 194 -4.98 -9.94 26.38
N ARG A 195 -4.59 -8.78 25.84
CA ARG A 195 -5.10 -8.31 24.53
C ARG A 195 -4.76 -9.31 23.43
N PRO A 196 -5.72 -9.70 22.58
CA PRO A 196 -5.45 -10.46 21.38
C PRO A 196 -4.40 -9.77 20.52
N LEU A 197 -3.42 -10.54 20.06
CA LEU A 197 -2.31 -10.01 19.26
C LEU A 197 -2.60 -10.24 17.78
N ARG A 198 -3.42 -9.37 17.20
CA ARG A 198 -3.88 -9.47 15.81
C ARG A 198 -3.59 -8.16 15.09
N ALA A 199 -3.43 -8.22 13.78
CA ALA A 199 -3.18 -7.06 12.93
C ALA A 199 -4.07 -7.09 11.69
N PHE A 200 -4.20 -5.94 11.04
CA PHE A 200 -4.77 -5.85 9.70
C PHE A 200 -3.69 -5.91 8.63
N ARG A 201 -4.01 -6.56 7.52
CA ARG A 201 -3.16 -6.66 6.35
C ARG A 201 -3.96 -6.25 5.10
N PRO A 202 -3.49 -5.29 4.27
CA PRO A 202 -4.13 -5.00 2.99
C PRO A 202 -4.16 -6.28 2.14
N MET A 203 -5.33 -6.65 1.63
CA MET A 203 -5.46 -7.78 0.73
C MET A 203 -4.92 -7.40 -0.64
N LEU A 204 -3.80 -8.00 -1.03
CA LEU A 204 -3.19 -7.84 -2.36
C LEU A 204 -3.20 -9.19 -3.07
N SER A 205 -3.70 -9.22 -4.31
CA SER A 205 -3.65 -10.40 -5.16
C SER A 205 -2.24 -10.64 -5.67
N THR A 206 -1.81 -11.90 -5.62
CA THR A 206 -0.53 -12.40 -6.11
C THR A 206 -0.59 -12.96 -7.53
N ASP A 207 -1.77 -12.98 -8.16
CA ASP A 207 -1.92 -13.45 -9.54
C ASP A 207 -1.31 -12.46 -10.56
N ASP A 208 -0.89 -12.96 -11.74
CA ASP A 208 -0.47 -12.13 -12.89
C ASP A 208 -1.64 -11.40 -13.53
N SER A 209 -2.83 -12.00 -13.47
CA SER A 209 -4.04 -11.45 -14.07
C SER A 209 -4.48 -10.18 -13.36
N PHE A 210 -4.96 -9.21 -14.16
CA PHE A 210 -5.59 -8.01 -13.65
C PHE A 210 -6.82 -8.35 -12.80
N CYS A 211 -6.95 -7.74 -11.61
CA CYS A 211 -8.17 -7.78 -10.83
C CYS A 211 -8.54 -6.40 -10.26
N ALA A 212 -9.84 -6.18 -10.01
CA ALA A 212 -10.34 -4.92 -9.47
C ALA A 212 -9.85 -4.64 -8.04
N LEU A 213 -9.58 -5.68 -7.25
CA LEU A 213 -8.99 -5.54 -5.92
C LEU A 213 -7.63 -4.85 -5.99
N ASN A 214 -6.70 -5.35 -6.81
CA ASN A 214 -5.38 -4.73 -6.96
C ASN A 214 -5.45 -3.35 -7.60
N LEU A 215 -6.35 -3.15 -8.57
CA LEU A 215 -6.60 -1.82 -9.15
C LEU A 215 -6.85 -0.77 -8.06
N TYR A 216 -7.70 -1.08 -7.08
CA TYR A 216 -8.06 -0.16 -6.00
C TYR A 216 -6.98 -0.09 -4.90
N GLN A 217 -6.52 -1.24 -4.41
CA GLN A 217 -5.58 -1.30 -3.28
C GLN A 217 -4.24 -0.64 -3.64
N LEU A 218 -3.71 -0.91 -4.83
CA LEU A 218 -2.43 -0.35 -5.27
C LEU A 218 -2.53 1.13 -5.65
N ALA A 219 -3.72 1.66 -5.94
CA ALA A 219 -3.94 3.09 -6.09
C ALA A 219 -3.76 3.81 -4.75
N LEU A 220 -4.28 3.22 -3.67
CA LEU A 220 -4.08 3.74 -2.31
C LEU A 220 -2.60 3.64 -1.90
N MET A 221 -1.93 2.53 -2.18
CA MET A 221 -0.50 2.37 -1.86
C MET A 221 0.40 3.31 -2.67
N ALA A 222 0.12 3.50 -3.97
CA ALA A 222 0.82 4.46 -4.80
C ALA A 222 0.63 5.89 -4.28
N THR A 223 -0.56 6.21 -3.75
CA THR A 223 -0.83 7.52 -3.14
C THR A 223 -0.10 7.70 -1.81
N LEU A 224 -0.04 6.65 -0.98
CA LEU A 224 0.68 6.68 0.30
C LEU A 224 2.18 7.01 0.11
N SER A 225 2.76 6.74 -1.06
CA SER A 225 4.16 7.10 -1.36
C SER A 225 4.42 8.62 -1.39
N TYR A 226 3.37 9.45 -1.47
CA TYR A 226 3.48 10.91 -1.34
C TYR A 226 3.59 11.38 0.11
N CYS A 227 3.38 10.50 1.10
CA CYS A 227 3.58 10.80 2.51
C CYS A 227 5.01 10.48 2.94
N ASN A 228 5.55 11.29 3.85
CA ASN A 228 6.80 10.99 4.54
C ASN A 228 6.69 9.68 5.34
N PHE A 229 7.83 9.11 5.73
CA PHE A 229 7.83 7.92 6.58
C PHE A 229 7.29 8.17 7.99
N GLY A 230 7.46 9.39 8.53
CA GLY A 230 6.85 9.82 9.78
C GLY A 230 7.44 9.22 11.06
N GLN A 231 8.73 8.87 11.06
CA GLN A 231 9.45 8.39 12.24
C GLN A 231 9.85 9.57 13.16
N GLU A 232 9.68 9.39 14.47
CA GLU A 232 10.29 10.22 15.51
C GLU A 232 11.22 9.38 16.41
N PRO A 233 12.47 9.82 16.65
CA PRO A 233 13.14 10.95 15.99
C PRO A 233 13.42 10.66 14.51
N PRO A 234 13.48 11.69 13.64
CA PRO A 234 13.61 11.51 12.20
C PRO A 234 14.98 10.97 11.78
N GLN A 235 16.04 11.29 12.54
CA GLN A 235 17.41 10.85 12.29
C GLN A 235 18.09 10.53 13.62
N LYS A 236 19.10 9.65 13.57
CA LYS A 236 19.98 9.29 14.68
C LYS A 236 19.23 8.95 15.99
N PRO A 237 18.23 8.04 15.95
CA PRO A 237 17.55 7.59 17.16
C PRO A 237 18.54 6.98 18.17
N GLN A 238 18.32 7.25 19.46
CA GLN A 238 19.19 6.75 20.54
C GLN A 238 18.61 5.52 21.23
N ASP A 239 17.35 5.59 21.66
CA ASP A 239 16.74 4.55 22.50
C ASP A 239 15.55 3.86 21.81
N GLU A 240 14.60 4.65 21.31
CA GLU A 240 13.36 4.16 20.70
C GLU A 240 12.95 4.99 19.48
N VAL A 241 12.03 4.44 18.69
CA VAL A 241 11.38 5.11 17.56
C VAL A 241 9.87 4.99 17.68
N ARG A 242 9.15 6.00 17.19
CA ARG A 242 7.68 6.07 17.18
C ARG A 242 7.19 6.65 15.85
N PHE A 243 5.90 6.49 15.55
CA PHE A 243 5.31 6.98 14.30
C PHE A 243 4.05 7.83 14.55
N PRO A 244 4.16 9.06 15.08
CA PRO A 244 3.00 9.81 15.57
C PRO A 244 2.16 10.50 14.48
N PHE A 245 2.66 10.61 13.24
CA PHE A 245 2.06 11.44 12.21
C PHE A 245 1.04 10.68 11.34
N ASP A 246 -0.21 11.15 11.31
CA ASP A 246 -1.32 10.57 10.52
C ASP A 246 -1.79 11.55 9.41
N PRO A 247 -1.56 11.25 8.11
CA PRO A 247 -1.00 10.02 7.56
C PRO A 247 0.54 10.08 7.44
N SER A 248 1.18 8.92 7.59
CA SER A 248 2.56 8.66 7.19
C SER A 248 2.75 7.17 6.96
N VAL A 249 3.78 6.76 6.21
CA VAL A 249 4.00 5.34 5.88
C VAL A 249 4.21 4.51 7.16
N GLY A 250 5.07 4.98 8.07
CA GLY A 250 5.34 4.31 9.34
C GLY A 250 4.09 4.23 10.22
N HIS A 251 3.31 5.31 10.30
CA HIS A 251 2.06 5.32 11.06
C HIS A 251 1.02 4.36 10.48
N PHE A 252 0.90 4.32 9.15
CA PHE A 252 -0.04 3.43 8.46
C PHE A 252 0.24 1.96 8.81
N PHE A 253 1.47 1.49 8.64
CA PHE A 253 1.81 0.09 8.88
C PHE A 253 2.02 -0.26 10.36
N ALA A 254 2.77 0.55 11.12
CA ALA A 254 3.19 0.22 12.49
C ALA A 254 2.20 0.64 13.59
N GLU A 255 1.41 1.70 13.39
CA GLU A 255 0.47 2.18 14.42
C GLU A 255 -0.96 1.78 14.11
N LYS A 256 -1.42 2.00 12.87
CA LYS A 256 -2.81 1.67 12.50
C LYS A 256 -2.98 0.17 12.30
N LEU A 257 -2.38 -0.38 11.24
CA LEU A 257 -2.64 -1.76 10.84
C LEU A 257 -2.16 -2.78 11.88
N SER A 258 -0.93 -2.58 12.37
CA SER A 258 -0.34 -3.38 13.45
C SER A 258 -1.07 -3.20 14.80
N GLY A 259 -1.75 -2.07 15.03
CA GLY A 259 -2.53 -1.77 16.23
C GLY A 259 -4.00 -2.22 16.16
N TYR A 260 -4.41 -2.90 15.08
CA TYR A 260 -5.80 -3.30 14.83
C TYR A 260 -6.74 -2.10 14.60
N HIS A 261 -6.31 -1.11 13.82
CA HIS A 261 -7.10 0.04 13.43
C HIS A 261 -7.19 0.16 11.91
N ASP A 262 -8.42 0.35 11.40
CA ASP A 262 -8.64 0.61 9.98
C ASP A 262 -8.05 1.98 9.59
N ALA A 263 -7.02 1.96 8.74
CA ALA A 263 -6.52 3.17 8.09
C ALA A 263 -7.28 3.43 6.79
N TRP A 264 -7.69 4.67 6.54
CA TRP A 264 -8.36 5.07 5.29
C TRP A 264 -7.70 6.28 4.61
N ARG A 265 -6.89 7.01 5.36
CA ARG A 265 -6.21 8.21 4.90
C ARG A 265 -4.83 7.82 4.38
N VAL A 266 -4.58 8.08 3.11
CA VAL A 266 -3.30 7.82 2.43
C VAL A 266 -2.67 9.09 1.88
N ASP A 267 -3.32 10.24 2.11
CA ASP A 267 -2.87 11.57 1.71
C ASP A 267 -3.43 12.61 2.70
N ALA A 268 -2.64 13.64 3.01
CA ALA A 268 -3.00 14.64 4.02
C ALA A 268 -4.15 15.57 3.58
N GLU A 269 -4.29 15.79 2.27
CA GLU A 269 -5.33 16.63 1.65
C GLU A 269 -6.60 15.82 1.32
N GLN A 270 -6.59 14.50 1.58
CA GLN A 270 -7.72 13.62 1.30
C GLN A 270 -8.96 13.95 2.15
N HIS A 271 -10.00 14.50 1.49
CA HIS A 271 -11.28 14.79 2.13
C HIS A 271 -12.26 13.61 2.13
N GLN A 272 -12.29 12.81 1.07
CA GLN A 272 -13.18 11.65 0.94
C GLN A 272 -12.53 10.39 1.52
N ARG A 273 -13.29 9.61 2.29
CA ARG A 273 -12.79 8.38 2.91
C ARG A 273 -12.84 7.21 1.94
N PHE A 274 -11.68 6.61 1.71
CA PHE A 274 -11.52 5.40 0.90
C PHE A 274 -10.85 4.34 1.77
N TYR A 275 -11.64 3.40 2.29
CA TYR A 275 -11.11 2.32 3.12
C TYR A 275 -10.51 1.22 2.23
N PRO A 276 -9.25 0.81 2.43
CA PRO A 276 -8.71 -0.41 1.83
C PRO A 276 -9.48 -1.66 2.28
N LEU A 277 -9.39 -2.73 1.49
CA LEU A 277 -9.90 -4.04 1.89
C LEU A 277 -8.83 -4.75 2.74
N TYR A 278 -9.06 -4.87 4.04
CA TYR A 278 -8.13 -5.54 4.94
C TYR A 278 -8.57 -6.96 5.22
N GLU A 279 -7.62 -7.87 5.44
CA GLU A 279 -7.81 -9.14 6.13
C GLU A 279 -7.27 -9.07 7.57
N GLU A 280 -7.81 -9.92 8.45
CA GLU A 280 -7.35 -10.04 9.83
C GLU A 280 -6.35 -11.19 9.97
N VAL A 281 -5.14 -10.89 10.46
CA VAL A 281 -4.05 -11.86 10.55
C VAL A 281 -3.44 -11.92 11.95
N PRO A 282 -2.79 -13.04 12.33
CA PRO A 282 -1.82 -13.05 13.42
C PRO A 282 -0.82 -11.90 13.26
N TYR A 283 -0.43 -11.24 14.35
CA TYR A 283 0.48 -10.09 14.29
C TYR A 283 1.82 -10.40 13.61
N SER A 284 2.35 -11.61 13.78
CA SER A 284 3.57 -12.05 13.08
C SER A 284 3.44 -12.12 11.55
N ARG A 285 2.23 -12.02 10.98
CA ARG A 285 1.98 -12.05 9.52
C ARG A 285 1.64 -10.69 8.91
N ARG A 286 1.74 -9.61 9.69
CA ARG A 286 1.51 -8.23 9.25
C ARG A 286 2.56 -7.76 8.24
N PHE A 287 2.30 -6.64 7.58
CA PHE A 287 3.37 -5.87 6.91
C PHE A 287 4.33 -5.33 7.97
N GLU A 288 5.58 -5.78 7.92
CA GLU A 288 6.56 -5.48 8.94
C GLU A 288 7.19 -4.10 8.70
N ILE A 289 7.24 -3.31 9.78
CA ILE A 289 8.21 -2.26 9.98
C ILE A 289 9.25 -2.81 10.93
N LEU A 290 10.51 -2.83 10.51
CA LEU A 290 11.60 -3.48 11.23
C LEU A 290 11.76 -2.85 12.62
N PRO A 291 12.09 -3.66 13.64
CA PRO A 291 12.23 -3.16 15.00
C PRO A 291 13.47 -2.26 15.14
N PHE A 292 13.42 -1.38 16.14
CA PHE A 292 14.58 -0.58 16.55
C PHE A 292 14.88 -0.87 18.03
N ASP A 293 16.04 -1.49 18.28
CA ASP A 293 16.54 -1.79 19.61
C ASP A 293 18.08 -1.88 19.54
N PRO A 294 18.82 -0.82 19.91
CA PRO A 294 20.29 -0.80 19.88
C PRO A 294 20.97 -1.84 20.78
N VAL A 295 20.26 -2.36 21.77
CA VAL A 295 20.77 -3.41 22.67
C VAL A 295 20.68 -4.76 21.96
N LEU A 296 19.56 -5.05 21.30
CA LEU A 296 19.32 -6.33 20.63
C LEU A 296 19.95 -6.40 19.23
N TYR A 297 19.92 -5.29 18.48
CA TYR A 297 20.37 -5.23 17.08
C TYR A 297 21.59 -4.31 16.96
N PRO A 298 22.80 -4.87 16.76
CA PRO A 298 24.02 -4.08 16.63
C PRO A 298 23.97 -3.03 15.52
N GLN A 299 23.17 -3.23 14.48
CA GLN A 299 22.97 -2.30 13.37
C GLN A 299 22.22 -1.02 13.79
N ASN A 300 21.47 -1.05 14.89
CA ASN A 300 20.76 0.11 15.43
C ASN A 300 21.64 0.99 16.34
N ARG A 301 22.90 0.62 16.57
CA ARG A 301 23.80 1.30 17.50
C ARG A 301 24.14 2.73 17.04
N PRO A 302 23.93 3.76 17.89
CA PRO A 302 24.22 5.16 17.54
C PRO A 302 25.67 5.42 17.16
N GLU A 303 26.61 4.59 17.63
CA GLU A 303 28.05 4.69 17.30
C GLU A 303 28.35 4.44 15.81
N LEU A 304 27.38 3.92 15.04
CA LEU A 304 27.51 3.71 13.60
C LEU A 304 27.29 4.99 12.79
N GLU A 305 26.82 6.08 13.41
CA GLU A 305 26.56 7.38 12.77
C GLU A 305 25.73 7.24 11.47
N GLU A 306 26.27 7.64 10.32
CA GLU A 306 25.59 7.57 9.01
C GLU A 306 25.30 6.13 8.55
N LYS A 307 25.94 5.13 9.18
CA LYS A 307 25.68 3.71 8.92
C LYS A 307 24.65 3.11 9.88
N GLN A 308 24.13 3.89 10.83
CA GLN A 308 23.11 3.42 11.76
C GLN A 308 21.84 3.08 10.98
N GLU A 309 21.39 1.84 11.13
CA GLU A 309 20.13 1.41 10.56
C GLU A 309 18.99 1.73 11.52
N HIS A 310 17.90 2.25 10.96
CA HIS A 310 16.64 2.48 11.65
C HIS A 310 15.48 2.30 10.66
N PRO A 311 14.22 2.21 11.12
CA PRO A 311 13.10 1.86 10.26
C PRO A 311 12.97 2.77 9.03
N ALA A 312 13.12 4.09 9.18
CA ALA A 312 13.07 5.01 8.05
C ALA A 312 14.19 4.73 7.03
N SER A 313 15.44 4.52 7.46
CA SER A 313 16.56 4.23 6.56
C SER A 313 16.44 2.92 5.77
N LEU A 314 15.64 1.96 6.28
CA LEU A 314 15.46 0.64 5.67
C LEU A 314 14.19 0.58 4.81
N HIS A 315 13.13 1.28 5.21
CA HIS A 315 11.82 1.19 4.58
C HIS A 315 11.47 2.38 3.70
N PHE A 316 12.24 3.47 3.76
CA PHE A 316 11.96 4.70 3.03
C PHE A 316 13.21 5.18 2.28
N PHE A 317 13.03 5.45 1.00
CA PHE A 317 14.01 6.09 0.15
C PHE A 317 13.58 7.54 -0.05
N ASP A 318 14.51 8.46 0.17
CA ASP A 318 14.29 9.90 0.00
C ASP A 318 15.57 10.55 -0.55
N ASP A 319 15.49 10.99 -1.81
CA ASP A 319 16.60 11.59 -2.55
C ASP A 319 16.37 13.09 -2.83
N GLU A 320 15.44 13.73 -2.12
CA GLU A 320 15.13 15.16 -2.28
C GLU A 320 16.39 16.04 -2.12
N ALA A 321 17.24 15.73 -1.14
CA ALA A 321 18.47 16.46 -0.88
C ALA A 321 19.60 16.22 -1.90
N LEU A 322 19.53 15.14 -2.68
CA LEU A 322 20.58 14.67 -3.59
C LEU A 322 20.23 14.92 -5.08
N GLY A 323 19.03 15.42 -5.35
CA GLY A 323 18.68 16.13 -6.59
C GLY A 323 17.72 15.41 -7.53
N THR A 324 17.30 14.18 -7.26
CA THR A 324 16.29 13.51 -8.09
C THR A 324 14.84 13.68 -7.61
N ASP A 325 14.62 14.24 -6.40
CA ASP A 325 13.29 14.38 -5.76
C ASP A 325 12.47 13.07 -5.80
N THR A 326 13.18 11.94 -5.73
CA THR A 326 12.57 10.61 -5.81
C THR A 326 12.38 10.06 -4.41
N GLN A 327 11.16 9.61 -4.13
CA GLN A 327 10.83 8.93 -2.89
C GLN A 327 10.16 7.60 -3.17
N ALA A 328 10.36 6.65 -2.27
CA ALA A 328 9.68 5.37 -2.31
C ALA A 328 9.61 4.76 -0.92
N PHE A 329 8.63 3.88 -0.70
CA PHE A 329 8.64 3.01 0.46
C PHE A 329 8.62 1.54 0.07
N ILE A 330 9.16 0.71 0.96
CA ILE A 330 9.18 -0.74 0.85
C ILE A 330 8.78 -1.37 2.18
N SER A 331 7.88 -2.35 2.14
CA SER A 331 7.51 -3.19 3.30
C SER A 331 7.13 -4.58 2.82
N HIS A 332 7.17 -5.57 3.72
CA HIS A 332 6.93 -6.96 3.36
C HIS A 332 6.16 -7.74 4.41
N HIS A 333 5.58 -8.85 3.98
CA HIS A 333 5.18 -9.96 4.83
C HIS A 333 5.61 -11.28 4.17
N GLU A 334 5.07 -12.41 4.62
CA GLU A 334 5.50 -13.75 4.19
C GLU A 334 5.22 -14.09 2.70
N GLU A 335 4.33 -13.35 2.02
CA GLU A 335 3.91 -13.64 0.63
C GLU A 335 4.23 -12.50 -0.35
N VAL A 336 4.27 -11.25 0.13
CA VAL A 336 4.44 -10.06 -0.70
C VAL A 336 5.51 -9.13 -0.15
N ILE A 337 6.33 -8.59 -1.05
CA ILE A 337 7.10 -7.36 -0.86
C ILE A 337 6.43 -6.28 -1.68
N LEU A 338 5.98 -5.21 -1.03
CA LEU A 338 5.33 -4.06 -1.66
C LEU A 338 6.34 -2.93 -1.80
N ILE A 339 6.48 -2.38 -3.00
CA ILE A 339 7.29 -1.20 -3.31
C ILE A 339 6.38 -0.16 -3.94
N ALA A 340 6.28 1.02 -3.36
CA ALA A 340 5.51 2.13 -3.93
C ALA A 340 6.41 3.33 -4.19
N VAL A 341 6.39 3.82 -5.42
CA VAL A 341 7.27 4.90 -5.90
C VAL A 341 6.47 6.18 -6.11
N ARG A 342 6.94 7.26 -5.51
CA ARG A 342 6.34 8.60 -5.59
C ARG A 342 6.63 9.26 -6.93
N GLY A 343 5.70 10.07 -7.42
CA GLY A 343 5.95 11.04 -8.50
C GLY A 343 6.26 12.45 -7.99
N THR A 344 6.68 13.35 -8.88
CA THR A 344 6.92 14.77 -8.52
C THR A 344 5.65 15.45 -7.99
N ALA A 345 5.77 16.26 -6.94
CA ALA A 345 4.63 17.01 -6.38
C ALA A 345 4.15 18.14 -7.31
N SER A 346 5.04 18.73 -8.12
CA SER A 346 4.70 19.72 -9.17
C SER A 346 4.76 19.09 -10.58
N ALA A 347 3.84 18.18 -10.88
CA ALA A 347 3.75 17.54 -12.20
C ALA A 347 3.67 18.54 -13.38
N ALA A 348 3.16 19.75 -13.15
CA ALA A 348 3.07 20.82 -14.15
C ALA A 348 4.42 21.45 -14.51
N ASP A 349 5.40 21.47 -13.60
CA ASP A 349 6.74 21.99 -13.86
C ASP A 349 7.61 20.92 -14.53
N GLY A 350 7.51 19.66 -14.08
CA GLY A 350 8.25 18.53 -14.67
C GLY A 350 7.86 18.22 -16.13
N LEU A 351 6.59 18.46 -16.51
CA LEU A 351 6.11 18.32 -17.89
C LEU A 351 6.68 19.42 -18.81
N ARG A 352 6.98 20.60 -18.26
CA ARG A 352 7.48 21.78 -19.00
C ARG A 352 8.99 21.77 -19.16
N ASP A 353 9.72 21.23 -18.18
CA ASP A 353 11.19 21.13 -18.18
C ASP A 353 11.73 19.82 -18.79
N ALA A 354 10.87 18.99 -19.38
CA ALA A 354 11.19 17.67 -19.91
C ALA A 354 12.21 17.71 -21.07
N ASN A 355 13.49 17.70 -20.73
CA ASN A 355 14.54 17.25 -21.62
C ASN A 355 14.31 15.76 -21.91
N ALA A 356 13.61 15.45 -23.00
CA ALA A 356 13.23 14.08 -23.40
C ALA A 356 14.43 13.23 -23.90
N HIS A 357 15.64 13.55 -23.45
CA HIS A 357 16.87 12.86 -23.82
C HIS A 357 16.83 11.40 -23.40
N GLN A 358 17.12 10.50 -24.35
CA GLN A 358 17.22 9.06 -24.12
C GLN A 358 18.67 8.63 -23.82
N VAL A 359 18.89 7.92 -22.72
CA VAL A 359 20.19 7.32 -22.34
C VAL A 359 20.10 5.80 -22.35
N ALA A 360 21.24 5.13 -22.57
CA ALA A 360 21.29 3.66 -22.56
C ALA A 360 20.86 3.10 -21.19
N PHE A 361 19.95 2.12 -21.21
CA PHE A 361 19.57 1.40 -20.01
C PHE A 361 20.61 0.31 -19.71
N VAL A 362 21.58 0.61 -18.84
CA VAL A 362 22.76 -0.26 -18.62
C VAL A 362 22.40 -1.64 -18.09
N ASP A 363 21.29 -1.76 -17.37
CA ASP A 363 20.84 -3.03 -16.81
C ASP A 363 20.04 -3.89 -17.80
N GLY A 364 19.88 -3.47 -19.06
CA GLY A 364 19.10 -4.19 -20.06
C GLY A 364 19.33 -3.74 -21.50
N ALA A 365 18.26 -3.76 -22.31
CA ALA A 365 18.28 -3.38 -23.71
C ALA A 365 17.59 -2.03 -23.92
N GLY A 366 17.91 -1.36 -25.04
CA GLY A 366 17.30 -0.09 -25.42
C GLY A 366 17.72 1.10 -24.56
N LYS A 367 16.87 2.12 -24.57
CA LYS A 367 17.12 3.41 -23.92
C LYS A 367 15.96 3.86 -23.06
N ALA A 368 16.27 4.58 -21.99
CA ALA A 368 15.31 5.17 -21.06
C ALA A 368 15.45 6.69 -21.04
N HIS A 369 14.41 7.39 -20.61
CA HIS A 369 14.45 8.82 -20.34
C HIS A 369 15.51 9.13 -19.26
N GLU A 370 16.40 10.09 -19.51
CA GLU A 370 17.55 10.40 -18.65
C GLU A 370 17.18 10.64 -17.19
N GLY A 371 16.21 11.54 -16.93
CA GLY A 371 15.78 11.85 -15.57
C GLY A 371 15.19 10.63 -14.83
N PHE A 372 14.45 9.77 -15.53
CA PHE A 372 13.83 8.59 -14.90
C PHE A 372 14.89 7.54 -14.61
N TYR A 373 15.87 7.41 -15.50
CA TYR A 373 16.99 6.50 -15.32
C TYR A 373 17.90 6.91 -14.16
N GLN A 374 18.17 8.20 -13.97
CA GLN A 374 18.93 8.69 -12.81
C GLN A 374 18.23 8.40 -11.49
N ALA A 375 16.93 8.70 -11.40
CA ALA A 375 16.09 8.36 -10.26
C ALA A 375 16.05 6.85 -9.97
N TYR A 376 15.86 6.03 -11.02
CA TYR A 376 15.91 4.57 -10.94
C TYR A 376 17.24 4.08 -10.35
N ARG A 377 18.38 4.59 -10.82
CA ARG A 377 19.70 4.15 -10.36
C ARG A 377 19.90 4.41 -8.87
N ALA A 378 19.46 5.56 -8.37
CA ALA A 378 19.57 5.89 -6.95
C ALA A 378 18.70 4.94 -6.09
N MET A 379 17.48 4.66 -6.54
CA MET A 379 16.55 3.78 -5.84
C MET A 379 16.92 2.28 -5.92
N ARG A 380 17.52 1.84 -7.04
CA ARG A 380 17.85 0.43 -7.29
C ARG A 380 18.70 -0.16 -6.17
N ASP A 381 19.76 0.53 -5.75
CA ASP A 381 20.67 0.03 -4.73
C ASP A 381 19.98 -0.08 -3.37
N PHE A 382 19.09 0.87 -3.05
CA PHE A 382 18.26 0.80 -1.85
C PHE A 382 17.36 -0.45 -1.86
N VAL A 383 16.68 -0.71 -2.97
CA VAL A 383 15.79 -1.88 -3.11
C VAL A 383 16.59 -3.19 -3.06
N LEU A 384 17.70 -3.31 -3.78
CA LEU A 384 18.52 -4.53 -3.79
C LEU A 384 19.09 -4.85 -2.41
N ARG A 385 19.51 -3.83 -1.64
CA ARG A 385 19.93 -4.03 -0.23
C ARG A 385 18.81 -4.59 0.63
N TYR A 386 17.58 -4.13 0.42
CA TYR A 386 16.42 -4.64 1.14
C TYR A 386 16.09 -6.09 0.74
N LEU A 387 16.01 -6.36 -0.57
CA LEU A 387 15.69 -7.69 -1.09
C LEU A 387 16.72 -8.73 -0.66
N GLY A 388 18.02 -8.41 -0.70
CA GLY A 388 19.08 -9.33 -0.27
C GLY A 388 19.01 -9.73 1.22
N ARG A 389 18.21 -9.03 2.04
CA ARG A 389 18.03 -9.33 3.47
C ARG A 389 16.68 -9.97 3.80
N PHE A 390 15.63 -9.62 3.07
CA PHE A 390 14.25 -9.94 3.46
C PHE A 390 13.44 -10.72 2.41
N HIS A 391 13.99 -10.89 1.20
CA HIS A 391 13.36 -11.74 0.18
C HIS A 391 13.59 -13.24 0.49
N THR A 392 12.50 -13.98 0.45
CA THR A 392 12.33 -15.41 0.75
C THR A 392 11.29 -16.00 -0.22
N ASP A 393 11.42 -15.67 -1.51
CA ASP A 393 10.52 -16.05 -2.60
C ASP A 393 9.13 -15.39 -2.58
N GLN A 394 8.98 -14.26 -1.87
CA GLN A 394 7.77 -13.45 -1.99
C GLN A 394 7.60 -12.91 -3.40
N ARG A 395 6.33 -12.66 -3.75
CA ARG A 395 6.00 -11.86 -4.92
C ARG A 395 6.32 -10.38 -4.67
N ILE A 396 7.03 -9.74 -5.59
CA ILE A 396 7.36 -8.32 -5.53
C ILE A 396 6.29 -7.55 -6.29
N ILE A 397 5.47 -6.79 -5.58
CA ILE A 397 4.45 -5.93 -6.17
C ILE A 397 4.97 -4.50 -6.15
N ILE A 398 5.13 -3.91 -7.32
CA ILE A 398 5.61 -2.54 -7.49
C ILE A 398 4.45 -1.69 -8.00
N CYS A 399 4.22 -0.54 -7.38
CA CYS A 399 3.30 0.46 -7.91
C CYS A 399 3.86 1.88 -7.94
N GLY A 400 3.31 2.71 -8.80
CA GLY A 400 3.71 4.11 -8.91
C GLY A 400 2.70 4.94 -9.70
N HIS A 401 2.62 6.22 -9.35
CA HIS A 401 1.74 7.19 -10.02
C HIS A 401 2.57 8.25 -10.75
N SER A 402 2.09 8.73 -11.91
CA SER A 402 2.73 9.79 -12.69
C SER A 402 4.19 9.44 -12.99
N LEU A 403 5.14 10.35 -12.72
CA LEU A 403 6.58 10.10 -12.79
C LEU A 403 7.01 8.82 -12.05
N GLY A 404 6.45 8.57 -10.86
CA GLY A 404 6.77 7.39 -10.06
C GLY A 404 6.44 6.08 -10.77
N GLY A 405 5.42 6.08 -11.63
CA GLY A 405 5.10 4.93 -12.48
C GLY A 405 6.16 4.65 -13.56
N ALA A 406 6.76 5.69 -14.13
CA ALA A 406 7.85 5.53 -15.09
C ALA A 406 9.13 5.00 -14.43
N ILE A 407 9.47 5.52 -13.24
CA ILE A 407 10.62 5.02 -12.46
C ILE A 407 10.36 3.57 -12.00
N ALA A 408 9.14 3.26 -11.57
CA ALA A 408 8.74 1.91 -11.18
C ALA A 408 8.89 0.88 -12.33
N LEU A 409 8.64 1.27 -13.58
CA LEU A 409 8.89 0.42 -14.75
C LEU A 409 10.37 0.10 -14.93
N LEU A 410 11.24 1.12 -14.83
CA LEU A 410 12.69 0.91 -14.92
C LEU A 410 13.20 0.04 -13.75
N LEU A 411 12.67 0.26 -12.54
CA LEU A 411 12.98 -0.58 -11.38
C LEU A 411 12.58 -2.03 -11.61
N ALA A 412 11.34 -2.27 -12.05
CA ALA A 412 10.82 -3.62 -12.29
C ALA A 412 11.68 -4.39 -13.31
N GLU A 413 12.03 -3.77 -14.44
CA GLU A 413 12.88 -4.41 -15.45
C GLU A 413 14.32 -4.60 -14.96
N GLY A 414 14.87 -3.62 -14.23
CA GLY A 414 16.22 -3.71 -13.64
C GLY A 414 16.33 -4.84 -12.61
N LEU A 415 15.31 -5.02 -11.77
CA LEU A 415 15.23 -6.13 -10.83
C LEU A 415 15.11 -7.47 -11.57
N ARG A 416 14.23 -7.57 -12.58
CA ARG A 416 14.07 -8.80 -13.38
C ARG A 416 15.36 -9.25 -14.07
N ARG A 417 16.25 -8.30 -14.40
CA ARG A 417 17.55 -8.56 -15.03
C ARG A 417 18.70 -8.69 -14.06
N THR A 418 18.44 -8.69 -12.75
CA THR A 418 19.49 -8.88 -11.75
C THR A 418 20.09 -10.28 -11.90
N PRO A 419 21.43 -10.41 -12.07
CA PRO A 419 22.06 -11.72 -12.19
C PRO A 419 21.79 -12.58 -10.95
N ASP A 420 21.62 -13.89 -11.17
CA ASP A 420 21.45 -14.89 -10.12
C ASP A 420 20.22 -14.69 -9.20
N ALA A 421 19.28 -13.83 -9.60
CA ALA A 421 18.01 -13.61 -8.91
C ALA A 421 16.82 -13.84 -9.86
N ASP A 422 15.84 -14.63 -9.43
CA ASP A 422 14.58 -14.85 -10.15
C ASP A 422 13.43 -14.19 -9.40
N TYR A 423 13.38 -12.87 -9.50
CA TYR A 423 12.34 -12.09 -8.82
C TYR A 423 11.00 -12.18 -9.56
N ASN A 424 9.98 -12.69 -8.86
CA ASN A 424 8.61 -12.72 -9.34
C ASN A 424 7.95 -11.33 -9.18
N ILE A 425 7.94 -10.52 -10.24
CA ILE A 425 7.56 -9.10 -10.21
C ILE A 425 6.20 -8.86 -10.88
N LEU A 426 5.34 -8.07 -10.21
CA LEU A 426 4.08 -7.55 -10.72
C LEU A 426 4.07 -6.01 -10.63
N LEU A 427 3.84 -5.34 -11.76
CA LEU A 427 3.88 -3.88 -11.84
C LEU A 427 2.49 -3.28 -12.11
N TYR A 428 2.11 -2.27 -11.32
CA TYR A 428 0.91 -1.45 -11.52
C TYR A 428 1.28 0.03 -11.59
N THR A 429 0.94 0.70 -12.69
CA THR A 429 1.21 2.14 -12.83
C THR A 429 -0.06 2.93 -13.09
N TYR A 430 -0.14 4.15 -12.56
CA TYR A 430 -1.31 5.03 -12.69
C TYR A 430 -0.87 6.34 -13.35
N GLY A 431 -1.46 6.71 -14.48
CA GLY A 431 -1.15 7.97 -15.16
C GLY A 431 0.32 8.13 -15.58
N ALA A 432 1.04 7.04 -15.78
CA ALA A 432 2.47 7.06 -16.04
C ALA A 432 2.80 7.51 -17.49
N PRO A 433 3.83 8.36 -17.68
CA PRO A 433 4.33 8.72 -19.00
C PRO A 433 5.11 7.57 -19.65
N ARG A 434 5.47 7.70 -20.94
CA ARG A 434 6.39 6.77 -21.60
C ARG A 434 7.77 6.90 -20.97
N ALA A 435 8.34 5.80 -20.51
CA ALA A 435 9.63 5.82 -19.80
C ALA A 435 10.84 5.51 -20.69
N ALA A 436 10.62 4.75 -21.76
CA ALA A 436 11.69 4.12 -22.51
C ALA A 436 11.31 3.88 -23.99
N ASP A 437 12.29 3.45 -24.77
CA ASP A 437 12.14 3.21 -26.20
C ASP A 437 11.51 1.85 -26.54
N ALA A 438 11.26 1.63 -27.83
CA ALA A 438 10.70 0.38 -28.35
C ALA A 438 11.60 -0.84 -28.10
N GLU A 439 12.91 -0.68 -28.08
CA GLU A 439 13.87 -1.76 -27.83
C GLU A 439 13.83 -2.20 -26.36
N PHE A 440 13.77 -1.24 -25.43
CA PHE A 440 13.51 -1.52 -24.02
C PHE A 440 12.17 -2.26 -23.85
N THR A 441 11.12 -1.76 -24.51
CA THR A 441 9.77 -2.34 -24.40
C THR A 441 9.75 -3.80 -24.90
N ALA A 442 10.45 -4.09 -26.00
CA ALA A 442 10.61 -5.46 -26.49
C ALA A 442 11.41 -6.33 -25.51
N GLY A 443 12.48 -5.79 -24.94
CA GLY A 443 13.30 -6.46 -23.93
C GLY A 443 12.57 -6.76 -22.62
N ALA A 444 11.60 -5.93 -22.25
CA ALA A 444 10.77 -6.06 -21.06
C ALA A 444 9.48 -6.85 -21.28
N SER A 445 9.23 -7.39 -22.48
CA SER A 445 7.94 -7.98 -22.89
C SER A 445 7.37 -9.10 -21.98
N THR A 446 8.20 -9.78 -21.20
CA THR A 446 7.78 -10.81 -20.23
C THR A 446 7.38 -10.24 -18.87
N LEU A 447 7.61 -8.96 -18.61
CA LEU A 447 7.25 -8.29 -17.36
C LEU A 447 5.74 -8.07 -17.30
N VAL A 448 5.09 -8.59 -16.27
CA VAL A 448 3.67 -8.38 -16.04
C VAL A 448 3.43 -6.96 -15.55
N HIS A 449 2.92 -6.11 -16.43
CA HIS A 449 2.68 -4.69 -16.17
C HIS A 449 1.25 -4.29 -16.54
N HIS A 450 0.48 -3.85 -15.55
CA HIS A 450 -0.85 -3.27 -15.72
C HIS A 450 -0.76 -1.74 -15.64
N ARG A 451 -1.05 -1.05 -16.75
CA ARG A 451 -0.95 0.42 -16.85
C ARG A 451 -2.34 1.04 -16.86
N ILE A 452 -2.66 1.80 -15.83
CA ILE A 452 -3.96 2.41 -15.59
C ILE A 452 -3.96 3.86 -16.11
N VAL A 453 -4.94 4.21 -16.93
CA VAL A 453 -5.05 5.53 -17.58
C VAL A 453 -6.45 6.08 -17.45
N ASN A 454 -6.56 7.33 -17.00
CA ASN A 454 -7.79 8.11 -17.10
C ASN A 454 -7.91 8.77 -18.47
N HIS A 455 -9.13 8.81 -19.02
CA HIS A 455 -9.36 9.29 -20.38
C HIS A 455 -8.83 10.70 -20.66
N ASN A 456 -8.98 11.65 -19.73
CA ASN A 456 -8.52 13.03 -19.94
C ASN A 456 -7.19 13.32 -19.23
N ASP A 457 -6.45 12.29 -18.80
CA ASP A 457 -5.11 12.49 -18.27
C ASP A 457 -4.10 12.70 -19.42
N PRO A 458 -3.46 13.88 -19.53
CA PRO A 458 -2.52 14.15 -20.61
C PRO A 458 -1.14 13.50 -20.39
N VAL A 459 -0.79 13.10 -19.17
CA VAL A 459 0.57 12.64 -18.81
C VAL A 459 0.95 11.34 -19.52
N PRO A 460 0.07 10.34 -19.65
CA PRO A 460 0.38 9.16 -20.45
C PRO A 460 0.67 9.45 -21.93
N SER A 461 0.36 10.65 -22.45
CA SER A 461 0.62 10.98 -23.85
C SER A 461 2.01 11.56 -24.09
N VAL A 462 2.80 11.76 -23.03
CA VAL A 462 4.18 12.27 -23.10
C VAL A 462 5.22 11.25 -22.59
N PRO A 463 6.50 11.39 -22.98
CA PRO A 463 6.96 12.09 -24.18
C PRO A 463 6.26 11.53 -25.43
N ALA A 464 6.10 12.37 -26.45
CA ALA A 464 5.61 11.89 -27.73
C ALA A 464 6.66 10.99 -28.39
N PRO A 465 6.26 10.00 -29.23
CA PRO A 465 7.19 9.02 -29.81
C PRO A 465 8.42 9.60 -30.52
N TRP A 466 8.34 10.84 -31.00
CA TRP A 466 9.34 11.55 -31.81
C TRP A 466 10.25 12.50 -31.02
N MET A 467 10.01 12.72 -29.72
CA MET A 467 10.73 13.71 -28.91
C MET A 467 12.16 13.27 -28.53
N ASN A 468 13.04 13.04 -29.49
CA ASN A 468 14.43 12.59 -29.27
C ASN A 468 15.50 13.70 -29.38
N THR A 469 15.19 14.97 -29.06
CA THR A 469 16.15 16.07 -29.25
C THR A 469 16.17 17.10 -28.13
N THR A 470 17.38 17.51 -27.76
CA THR A 470 17.71 18.67 -26.93
C THR A 470 17.00 19.92 -27.46
N ALA A 471 16.47 20.75 -26.56
CA ALA A 471 15.58 21.91 -26.79
C ALA A 471 16.09 23.04 -27.72
N LYS A 472 17.14 22.85 -28.54
CA LYS A 472 17.77 23.89 -29.38
C LYS A 472 17.32 23.94 -30.85
N LEU A 473 16.34 23.16 -31.28
CA LEU A 473 15.85 23.20 -32.67
C LEU A 473 14.32 23.42 -32.74
N TRP A 474 13.87 24.57 -32.24
CA TRP A 474 12.55 25.09 -32.58
C TRP A 474 12.64 25.82 -33.94
N VAL A 475 12.34 25.13 -35.04
CA VAL A 475 12.20 25.77 -36.36
C VAL A 475 10.81 26.44 -36.42
N PRO A 476 10.71 27.76 -36.69
CA PRO A 476 9.43 28.50 -36.71
C PRO A 476 8.37 27.95 -37.68
N GLY A 477 8.77 27.15 -38.66
CA GLY A 477 7.88 26.51 -39.63
C GLY A 477 7.05 25.34 -39.10
N ALA A 478 7.41 24.73 -37.96
CA ALA A 478 6.58 23.67 -37.38
C ALA A 478 5.28 24.26 -36.78
N VAL A 479 5.36 25.43 -36.15
CA VAL A 479 4.28 26.11 -35.42
C VAL A 479 3.04 26.40 -36.29
N THR A 480 3.19 26.57 -37.60
CA THR A 480 2.10 26.95 -38.51
C THR A 480 1.17 25.81 -38.94
N LEU A 481 1.52 24.55 -38.65
CA LEU A 481 0.60 23.40 -38.80
C LEU A 481 -0.33 23.22 -37.58
N PHE A 482 -0.12 23.98 -36.50
CA PHE A 482 -0.76 23.76 -35.19
C PHE A 482 -1.86 24.77 -34.83
N SER A 483 -2.25 25.64 -35.76
CA SER A 483 -3.19 26.74 -35.50
C SER A 483 -4.46 26.71 -36.38
N ALA A 484 -4.98 25.52 -36.68
CA ALA A 484 -6.27 25.38 -37.37
C ALA A 484 -7.31 24.69 -36.46
N PRO A 485 -8.47 25.33 -36.19
CA PRO A 485 -9.50 24.83 -35.28
C PRO A 485 -10.40 23.82 -36.00
N ALA A 486 -9.92 22.59 -36.18
CA ALA A 486 -10.77 21.46 -36.53
C ALA A 486 -10.66 20.40 -35.43
N PRO A 487 -11.77 19.91 -34.86
CA PRO A 487 -11.73 19.00 -33.73
C PRO A 487 -11.12 17.65 -34.14
N GLY A 488 -10.16 17.17 -33.33
CA GLY A 488 -9.89 15.74 -33.21
C GLY A 488 -8.68 15.15 -33.96
N GLY A 489 -7.84 15.91 -34.67
CA GLY A 489 -6.65 15.26 -35.22
C GLY A 489 -5.68 16.17 -35.94
N LEU A 490 -4.59 16.57 -35.26
CA LEU A 490 -3.38 17.13 -35.89
C LEU A 490 -2.14 17.17 -34.96
N LEU A 491 -1.98 16.23 -34.01
CA LEU A 491 -0.65 15.94 -33.39
C LEU A 491 0.04 14.72 -34.02
N PHE A 492 -0.72 13.83 -34.66
CA PHE A 492 -0.24 12.61 -35.30
C PHE A 492 0.78 12.88 -36.43
N ALA A 493 0.68 14.02 -37.11
CA ALA A 493 1.56 14.36 -38.23
C ALA A 493 2.97 14.81 -37.81
N ALA A 494 3.16 15.32 -36.59
CA ALA A 494 4.47 15.75 -36.09
C ALA A 494 5.35 14.55 -35.69
N GLY A 495 4.72 13.44 -35.27
CA GLY A 495 5.44 12.20 -34.95
C GLY A 495 6.08 11.45 -36.10
N LEU A 496 5.85 11.94 -37.32
CA LEU A 496 6.31 11.33 -38.55
C LEU A 496 7.52 12.05 -39.16
N VAL A 497 7.97 13.16 -38.57
CA VAL A 497 9.21 13.85 -38.98
C VAL A 497 10.37 13.34 -38.11
N ARG A 498 10.96 12.21 -38.52
CA ARG A 498 12.04 11.53 -37.78
C ARG A 498 13.39 12.21 -37.99
N PHE A 499 14.13 12.39 -36.89
CA PHE A 499 15.58 12.63 -36.91
C PHE A 499 16.29 11.68 -35.93
N GLY A 500 16.38 10.39 -36.30
CA GLY A 500 17.22 9.36 -35.65
C GLY A 500 16.75 8.82 -34.28
N GLY A 501 17.05 7.55 -33.99
CA GLY A 501 16.76 6.85 -32.71
C GLY A 501 15.47 6.01 -32.68
N ASN A 502 15.34 5.13 -31.68
CA ASN A 502 14.12 4.35 -31.42
C ASN A 502 13.05 5.25 -30.77
N PRO A 503 11.75 5.07 -31.10
CA PRO A 503 10.68 5.90 -30.53
C PRO A 503 10.40 5.53 -29.08
N TYR A 504 9.98 6.51 -28.27
CA TYR A 504 9.38 6.24 -26.96
C TYR A 504 8.13 5.37 -27.12
N GLN A 505 8.00 4.34 -26.30
CA GLN A 505 6.87 3.41 -26.34
C GLN A 505 6.35 3.10 -24.93
N HIS A 506 5.04 2.83 -24.83
CA HIS A 506 4.43 2.31 -23.61
C HIS A 506 4.71 0.82 -23.48
N HIS A 507 5.17 0.42 -22.29
CA HIS A 507 5.20 -0.98 -21.88
C HIS A 507 3.93 -1.34 -21.10
N GLY A 508 3.52 -2.61 -21.14
CA GLY A 508 2.44 -3.17 -20.33
C GLY A 508 1.04 -3.07 -20.95
N GLU A 509 0.10 -3.76 -20.32
CA GLU A 509 -1.30 -3.83 -20.73
C GLU A 509 -2.08 -2.62 -20.19
N GLN A 510 -2.66 -1.84 -21.10
CA GLN A 510 -3.43 -0.65 -20.75
C GLN A 510 -4.83 -0.99 -20.24
N GLN A 511 -5.19 -0.40 -19.10
CA GLN A 511 -6.52 -0.39 -18.51
C GLN A 511 -7.02 1.06 -18.51
N HIS A 512 -8.03 1.36 -19.30
CA HIS A 512 -8.46 2.72 -19.59
C HIS A 512 -9.83 3.01 -18.99
N PHE A 513 -9.89 3.98 -18.08
CA PHE A 513 -11.14 4.49 -17.52
C PHE A 513 -11.80 5.43 -18.52
N MET A 514 -12.91 4.99 -19.10
CA MET A 514 -13.70 5.80 -20.04
C MET A 514 -14.97 6.31 -19.33
N PRO A 515 -15.01 7.57 -18.90
CA PRO A 515 -16.23 8.17 -18.37
C PRO A 515 -17.25 8.34 -19.50
N ILE A 516 -18.51 8.09 -19.19
CA ILE A 516 -19.62 8.20 -20.13
C ILE A 516 -20.80 8.90 -19.45
N MET A 517 -21.53 9.69 -20.24
CA MET A 517 -22.79 10.29 -19.81
C MET A 517 -23.90 9.68 -20.65
N LEU A 518 -24.82 8.98 -19.99
CA LEU A 518 -25.97 8.39 -20.65
C LEU A 518 -26.99 9.47 -21.04
N PRO A 519 -27.87 9.21 -22.02
CA PRO A 519 -28.87 10.19 -22.47
C PRO A 519 -29.83 10.69 -21.37
N ASP A 520 -29.99 9.91 -20.30
CA ASP A 520 -30.79 10.28 -19.12
C ASP A 520 -30.03 11.15 -18.10
N GLY A 521 -28.81 11.58 -18.42
CA GLY A 521 -27.94 12.38 -17.56
C GLY A 521 -27.16 11.57 -16.53
N THR A 522 -27.37 10.25 -16.46
CA THR A 522 -26.62 9.37 -15.57
C THR A 522 -25.16 9.31 -15.99
N ARG A 523 -24.25 9.59 -15.06
CA ARG A 523 -22.82 9.37 -15.27
C ARG A 523 -22.51 7.89 -15.06
N SER A 524 -21.60 7.33 -15.86
CA SER A 524 -21.04 6.00 -15.68
C SER A 524 -19.58 6.01 -16.15
N SER A 525 -18.86 4.91 -15.98
CA SER A 525 -17.49 4.73 -16.42
C SER A 525 -17.24 3.26 -16.72
N VAL A 526 -16.59 3.01 -17.85
CA VAL A 526 -16.21 1.69 -18.30
C VAL A 526 -14.69 1.57 -18.25
N LEU A 527 -14.20 0.56 -17.52
CA LEU A 527 -12.80 0.15 -17.60
C LEU A 527 -12.65 -0.85 -18.75
N TRP A 528 -11.81 -0.52 -19.73
CA TRP A 528 -11.59 -1.37 -20.90
C TRP A 528 -10.20 -1.18 -21.51
N LYS A 529 -9.90 -1.96 -22.55
CA LYS A 529 -8.59 -1.99 -23.22
C LYS A 529 -8.74 -1.45 -24.65
N PRO A 530 -8.59 -0.14 -24.93
CA PRO A 530 -8.79 0.40 -26.26
C PRO A 530 -7.77 -0.15 -27.28
N GLY A 531 -6.48 -0.11 -26.96
CA GLY A 531 -5.42 -0.58 -27.87
C GLY A 531 -5.20 0.30 -29.11
N CYS A 532 -5.63 1.56 -29.07
CA CYS A 532 -5.41 2.56 -30.12
C CYS A 532 -4.81 3.84 -29.53
N GLU A 533 -3.96 4.52 -30.29
CA GLU A 533 -3.24 5.71 -29.83
C GLU A 533 -4.11 6.97 -29.87
N SER A 534 -5.10 7.04 -30.77
CA SER A 534 -6.00 8.19 -30.92
C SER A 534 -6.75 8.53 -29.63
N ILE A 535 -7.19 7.52 -28.88
CA ILE A 535 -7.94 7.73 -27.62
C ILE A 535 -7.03 8.30 -26.53
N GLN A 536 -5.74 7.92 -26.54
CA GLN A 536 -4.77 8.42 -25.59
C GLN A 536 -4.32 9.85 -25.95
N GLU A 537 -4.11 10.13 -27.25
CA GLU A 537 -3.70 11.46 -27.73
C GLU A 537 -4.82 12.51 -27.65
N ALA A 538 -6.10 12.10 -27.68
CA ALA A 538 -7.25 12.99 -27.50
C ALA A 538 -7.17 13.78 -26.19
N GLY A 539 -6.77 13.12 -25.09
CA GLY A 539 -6.57 13.78 -23.78
C GLY A 539 -5.52 14.89 -23.82
N CYS A 540 -4.44 14.72 -24.57
CA CYS A 540 -3.38 15.72 -24.74
C CYS A 540 -3.84 16.90 -25.60
N ASN A 541 -4.52 16.65 -26.73
CA ASN A 541 -5.08 17.70 -27.58
C ASN A 541 -6.06 18.59 -26.80
N ARG A 542 -6.92 17.99 -25.97
CA ARG A 542 -7.86 18.72 -25.13
C ARG A 542 -7.13 19.60 -24.12
N ALA A 543 -6.10 19.08 -23.43
CA ALA A 543 -5.29 19.86 -22.51
C ALA A 543 -4.61 21.08 -23.17
N LEU A 544 -4.12 20.92 -24.40
CA LEU A 544 -3.49 22.01 -25.16
C LEU A 544 -4.50 23.08 -25.61
N GLN A 545 -5.72 22.68 -25.98
CA GLN A 545 -6.81 23.62 -26.32
C GLN A 545 -7.24 24.45 -25.10
N LEU A 546 -7.23 23.88 -23.89
CA LEU A 546 -7.58 24.58 -22.65
C LEU A 546 -6.59 25.71 -22.27
N HIS A 547 -5.37 25.67 -22.80
CA HIS A 547 -4.35 26.70 -22.54
C HIS A 547 -4.28 27.80 -23.63
N GLY A 548 -4.95 27.60 -24.77
CA GLY A 548 -4.89 28.52 -25.92
C GLY A 548 -5.96 29.61 -25.95
N ASP A 549 -7.11 29.39 -25.31
CA ASP A 549 -8.23 30.36 -25.27
C ASP A 549 -8.73 30.54 -23.83
N MET A 550 -8.70 31.76 -23.29
CA MET A 550 -9.48 32.10 -22.10
C MET A 550 -10.93 32.39 -22.49
N PRO A 551 -11.94 31.64 -22.00
CA PRO A 551 -13.16 32.33 -21.53
C PRO A 551 -14.02 31.60 -20.46
N ASP A 552 -14.90 32.40 -19.82
CA ASP A 552 -16.11 32.12 -19.02
C ASP A 552 -16.12 31.14 -17.83
N ARG A 553 -16.83 31.53 -16.76
CA ARG A 553 -16.84 30.86 -15.43
C ARG A 553 -17.29 29.39 -15.43
N ASP A 554 -18.17 28.99 -16.34
CA ASP A 554 -18.60 27.58 -16.47
C ASP A 554 -17.53 26.70 -17.13
N ASN A 555 -16.72 27.28 -18.03
CA ASN A 555 -15.57 26.61 -18.61
C ASN A 555 -14.42 26.50 -17.60
N LEU A 556 -14.26 27.45 -16.67
CA LEU A 556 -13.29 27.38 -15.58
C LEU A 556 -13.54 26.16 -14.65
N LEU A 557 -14.79 25.86 -14.33
CA LEU A 557 -15.15 24.69 -13.52
C LEU A 557 -14.89 23.37 -14.27
N LYS A 558 -15.20 23.33 -15.57
CA LYS A 558 -14.84 22.19 -16.44
C LYS A 558 -13.32 22.03 -16.59
N GLN A 559 -12.58 23.14 -16.71
CA GLN A 559 -11.10 23.19 -16.77
C GLN A 559 -10.46 22.64 -15.50
N LEU A 560 -10.96 23.02 -14.32
CA LEU A 560 -10.50 22.48 -13.03
C LEU A 560 -10.83 20.99 -12.90
N PHE A 561 -12.03 20.55 -13.31
CA PHE A 561 -12.40 19.13 -13.30
C PHE A 561 -11.54 18.27 -14.25
N GLN A 562 -11.07 18.82 -15.36
CA GLN A 562 -10.26 18.12 -16.36
C GLN A 562 -8.77 18.07 -15.97
N ALA A 563 -8.21 19.17 -15.45
CA ALA A 563 -6.87 19.18 -14.84
C ALA A 563 -6.79 18.24 -13.62
N ASN A 564 -7.91 18.06 -12.91
CA ASN A 564 -7.96 17.18 -11.75
C ASN A 564 -7.87 15.67 -12.08
N GLN A 565 -7.99 15.26 -13.35
CA GLN A 565 -8.02 13.84 -13.73
C GLN A 565 -6.67 13.12 -13.66
N HIS A 566 -5.58 13.87 -13.54
CA HIS A 566 -4.26 13.31 -13.27
C HIS A 566 -4.07 12.97 -11.79
N PHE A 567 -4.76 13.63 -10.84
CA PHE A 567 -4.49 13.40 -9.42
C PHE A 567 -5.09 12.08 -8.90
N MET A 568 -4.38 11.44 -7.98
CA MET A 568 -4.82 10.19 -7.37
C MET A 568 -6.09 10.36 -6.53
N THR A 569 -6.08 11.29 -5.57
CA THR A 569 -7.17 11.49 -4.60
C THR A 569 -8.44 12.03 -5.26
N ALA A 570 -8.31 12.85 -6.30
CA ALA A 570 -9.44 13.44 -7.02
C ALA A 570 -9.97 12.57 -8.17
N SER A 571 -9.17 11.61 -8.67
CA SER A 571 -9.54 10.86 -9.89
C SER A 571 -9.26 9.36 -9.83
N TYR A 572 -7.99 8.92 -9.81
CA TYR A 572 -7.66 7.50 -9.92
C TYR A 572 -8.21 6.64 -8.76
N ILE A 573 -8.12 7.10 -7.51
CA ILE A 573 -8.70 6.39 -6.35
C ILE A 573 -10.22 6.29 -6.46
N PRO A 574 -10.98 7.40 -6.65
CA PRO A 574 -12.42 7.33 -6.88
C PRO A 574 -12.80 6.39 -8.04
N ALA A 575 -12.11 6.45 -9.17
CA ALA A 575 -12.38 5.62 -10.35
C ALA A 575 -12.10 4.13 -10.10
N ALA A 576 -11.00 3.82 -9.40
CA ALA A 576 -10.64 2.46 -9.02
C ALA A 576 -11.63 1.86 -8.00
N TRP A 577 -12.00 2.63 -6.97
CA TRP A 577 -13.01 2.24 -5.99
C TRP A 577 -14.38 1.99 -6.65
N ALA A 578 -14.79 2.94 -7.49
CA ALA A 578 -15.99 2.85 -8.32
C ALA A 578 -15.99 1.54 -9.14
N THR A 579 -14.89 1.24 -9.82
CA THR A 579 -14.75 0.02 -10.63
C THR A 579 -14.84 -1.25 -9.80
N LEU A 580 -14.19 -1.29 -8.63
CA LEU A 580 -14.31 -2.42 -7.71
C LEU A 580 -15.77 -2.65 -7.31
N ARG A 581 -16.50 -1.59 -6.91
CA ARG A 581 -17.93 -1.70 -6.57
C ARG A 581 -18.78 -2.17 -7.75
N ARG A 582 -18.55 -1.62 -8.95
CA ARG A 582 -19.25 -2.04 -10.18
C ARG A 582 -19.02 -3.52 -10.48
N TRP A 583 -17.78 -3.99 -10.38
CA TRP A 583 -17.42 -5.36 -10.69
C TRP A 583 -18.00 -6.34 -9.67
N GLN A 584 -18.03 -5.98 -8.38
CA GLN A 584 -18.74 -6.74 -7.35
C GLN A 584 -20.24 -6.88 -7.68
N GLN A 585 -20.90 -5.79 -8.00
CA GLN A 585 -22.33 -5.81 -8.36
C GLN A 585 -22.60 -6.60 -9.65
N THR A 586 -21.71 -6.48 -10.64
CA THR A 586 -21.81 -7.20 -11.93
C THR A 586 -21.63 -8.70 -11.72
N GLN A 587 -20.67 -9.10 -10.88
CA GLN A 587 -20.45 -10.49 -10.49
C GLN A 587 -21.65 -11.06 -9.71
N GLU A 588 -22.20 -10.31 -8.75
CA GLU A 588 -23.37 -10.73 -7.96
C GLU A 588 -24.65 -10.87 -8.80
N SER A 589 -24.82 -10.03 -9.82
CA SER A 589 -25.99 -10.03 -10.70
C SER A 589 -25.84 -10.91 -11.95
N ASP A 590 -24.68 -11.52 -12.16
CA ASP A 590 -24.32 -12.23 -13.41
C ASP A 590 -24.60 -11.39 -14.68
N GLY A 591 -24.34 -10.09 -14.57
CA GLY A 591 -24.56 -9.10 -15.61
C GLY A 591 -23.41 -9.00 -16.62
N PRO A 592 -23.63 -8.37 -17.79
CA PRO A 592 -22.55 -8.07 -18.72
C PRO A 592 -21.62 -6.98 -18.16
N LEU A 593 -20.31 -7.10 -18.39
CA LEU A 593 -19.32 -6.11 -17.96
C LEU A 593 -19.61 -4.71 -18.53
N VAL A 594 -19.96 -4.65 -19.82
CA VAL A 594 -20.42 -3.43 -20.49
C VAL A 594 -21.90 -3.60 -20.85
N THR A 595 -22.74 -2.69 -20.38
CA THR A 595 -24.18 -2.77 -20.67
C THR A 595 -24.47 -2.39 -22.12
N PRO A 596 -25.60 -2.82 -22.71
CA PRO A 596 -25.95 -2.49 -24.08
C PRO A 596 -25.99 -0.97 -24.36
N ARG A 597 -26.50 -0.17 -23.42
CA ARG A 597 -26.57 1.31 -23.56
C ARG A 597 -25.18 1.94 -23.64
N GLU A 598 -24.27 1.49 -22.78
CA GLU A 598 -22.89 1.98 -22.76
C GLU A 598 -22.15 1.55 -24.02
N PHE A 599 -22.35 0.30 -24.46
CA PHE A 599 -21.79 -0.20 -25.70
C PHE A 599 -22.23 0.63 -26.90
N GLU A 600 -23.53 0.88 -27.05
CA GLU A 600 -24.04 1.65 -28.18
C GLU A 600 -23.42 3.04 -28.24
N LEU A 601 -23.33 3.73 -27.10
CA LEU A 601 -22.74 5.07 -27.03
C LEU A 601 -21.25 5.06 -27.42
N LEU A 602 -20.47 4.12 -26.86
CA LEU A 602 -19.05 4.01 -27.16
C LEU A 602 -18.79 3.56 -28.61
N ASP A 603 -19.58 2.61 -29.13
CA ASP A 603 -19.46 2.12 -30.49
C ASP A 603 -19.73 3.22 -31.53
N HIS A 604 -20.76 4.04 -31.30
CA HIS A 604 -21.05 5.21 -32.14
C HIS A 604 -19.91 6.24 -32.10
N ALA A 605 -19.36 6.53 -30.92
CA ALA A 605 -18.24 7.46 -30.79
C ALA A 605 -16.99 6.96 -31.54
N LEU A 606 -16.65 5.67 -31.40
CA LEU A 606 -15.53 5.04 -32.10
C LEU A 606 -15.73 5.02 -33.63
N GLU A 607 -16.95 4.78 -34.11
CA GLU A 607 -17.25 4.88 -35.54
C GLU A 607 -17.11 6.31 -36.05
N GLY A 608 -17.56 7.29 -35.27
CA GLY A 608 -17.40 8.72 -35.56
C GLY A 608 -15.93 9.09 -35.77
N MET A 609 -15.07 8.74 -34.80
CA MET A 609 -13.62 8.94 -34.89
C MET A 609 -13.02 8.26 -36.13
N ARG A 610 -13.40 7.00 -36.37
CA ARG A 610 -12.92 6.25 -37.55
C ARG A 610 -13.31 6.93 -38.86
N GLN A 611 -14.52 7.48 -38.93
CA GLN A 611 -14.99 8.19 -40.12
C GLN A 611 -14.27 9.52 -40.31
N GLN A 612 -13.97 10.25 -39.23
CA GLN A 612 -13.15 11.47 -39.28
C GLN A 612 -11.75 11.17 -39.84
N LEU A 613 -11.08 10.12 -39.37
CA LEU A 613 -9.77 9.70 -39.90
C LEU A 613 -9.86 9.29 -41.38
N ARG A 614 -10.90 8.55 -41.78
CA ARG A 614 -11.15 8.19 -43.19
C ARG A 614 -11.40 9.42 -44.08
N ASN A 615 -12.04 10.46 -43.55
CA ASN A 615 -12.26 11.72 -44.26
C ASN A 615 -10.94 12.48 -44.41
N LYS A 616 -10.15 12.58 -43.34
CA LYS A 616 -8.82 13.22 -43.37
C LYS A 616 -7.87 12.51 -44.35
N ARG A 617 -7.89 11.18 -44.40
CA ARG A 617 -7.15 10.40 -45.41
C ARG A 617 -7.51 10.80 -46.82
N ARG A 618 -8.82 10.92 -47.11
CA ARG A 618 -9.33 11.31 -48.43
C ARG A 618 -8.93 12.75 -48.78
N GLU A 619 -8.89 13.65 -47.81
CA GLU A 619 -8.42 15.03 -47.99
C GLU A 619 -6.91 15.07 -48.31
N LEU A 620 -6.08 14.38 -47.52
CA LEU A 620 -4.63 14.31 -47.74
C LEU A 620 -4.27 13.66 -49.07
N ALA A 621 -5.02 12.64 -49.50
CA ALA A 621 -4.84 12.02 -50.82
C ALA A 621 -5.13 12.98 -51.98
N ARG A 622 -6.00 13.98 -51.80
CA ARG A 622 -6.32 15.01 -52.81
C ARG A 622 -5.27 16.11 -52.90
N LEU A 623 -4.50 16.34 -51.84
CA LEU A 623 -3.48 17.41 -51.75
C LEU A 623 -2.08 16.99 -52.20
N ARG A 624 -1.93 15.84 -52.90
CA ARG A 624 -0.65 15.23 -53.29
C ARG A 624 0.26 16.16 -54.12
N PRO A 625 1.50 16.45 -53.66
CA PRO A 625 2.61 16.90 -54.53
C PRO A 625 3.32 15.69 -55.16
N ALA A 626 4.01 15.90 -56.30
CA ALA A 626 4.64 14.84 -57.10
C ALA A 626 5.87 14.13 -56.47
N ASN A 627 6.30 14.52 -55.27
CA ASN A 627 7.47 13.92 -54.61
C ASN A 627 7.06 12.94 -53.51
N ASP A 628 7.65 11.73 -53.54
CA ASP A 628 7.33 10.49 -52.80
C ASP A 628 7.24 10.52 -51.25
N ARG A 629 7.35 11.68 -50.58
CA ARG A 629 7.34 11.76 -49.11
C ARG A 629 5.96 11.54 -48.45
N GLY A 630 4.90 11.37 -49.24
CA GLY A 630 3.53 11.17 -48.73
C GLY A 630 3.17 9.73 -48.32
N TYR A 631 4.06 8.75 -48.54
CA TYR A 631 3.75 7.33 -48.31
C TYR A 631 3.71 6.97 -46.80
N GLU A 632 4.68 7.43 -46.01
CA GLU A 632 4.78 7.10 -44.57
C GLU A 632 3.57 7.60 -43.74
N HIS A 633 3.00 8.76 -44.09
CA HIS A 633 1.86 9.34 -43.35
C HIS A 633 0.56 8.55 -43.55
N ASN A 634 0.37 7.95 -44.73
CA ASN A 634 -0.83 7.18 -45.02
C ASN A 634 -0.81 5.79 -44.33
N GLU A 635 0.38 5.19 -44.17
CA GLU A 635 0.53 3.92 -43.46
C GLU A 635 0.18 4.05 -41.98
N ALA A 636 0.70 5.07 -41.30
CA ALA A 636 0.41 5.30 -39.88
C ALA A 636 -1.09 5.59 -39.65
N LEU A 637 -1.72 6.37 -40.53
CA LEU A 637 -3.15 6.67 -40.44
C LEU A 637 -4.03 5.45 -40.74
N ASN A 638 -3.61 4.57 -41.67
CA ASN A 638 -4.30 3.30 -41.90
C ASN A 638 -4.18 2.36 -40.71
N ALA A 639 -2.97 2.23 -40.14
CA ALA A 639 -2.75 1.43 -38.94
C ALA A 639 -3.65 1.89 -37.78
N GLU A 640 -3.85 3.20 -37.62
CA GLU A 640 -4.73 3.74 -36.59
C GLU A 640 -6.23 3.48 -36.86
N ILE A 641 -6.68 3.56 -38.12
CA ILE A 641 -8.04 3.16 -38.52
C ILE A 641 -8.29 1.68 -38.20
N ASP A 642 -7.30 0.82 -38.45
CA ASP A 642 -7.38 -0.61 -38.18
C ASP A 642 -7.33 -0.91 -36.66
N ARG A 643 -6.54 -0.14 -35.90
CA ARG A 643 -6.55 -0.19 -34.43
C ARG A 643 -7.92 0.17 -33.87
N LEU A 644 -8.54 1.25 -34.35
CA LEU A 644 -9.90 1.63 -33.94
C LEU A 644 -10.94 0.55 -34.30
N HIS A 645 -10.80 -0.11 -35.45
CA HIS A 645 -11.65 -1.26 -35.79
C HIS A 645 -11.50 -2.38 -34.75
N THR A 646 -10.26 -2.75 -34.44
CA THR A 646 -9.94 -3.78 -33.45
C THR A 646 -10.45 -3.40 -32.05
N SER A 647 -10.36 -2.12 -31.67
CA SER A 647 -10.92 -1.60 -30.42
C SER A 647 -12.43 -1.82 -30.33
N ARG A 648 -13.16 -1.57 -31.42
CA ARG A 648 -14.62 -1.79 -31.47
C ARG A 648 -14.98 -3.26 -31.36
N GLU A 649 -14.27 -4.14 -32.06
CA GLU A 649 -14.48 -5.59 -31.94
C GLU A 649 -14.25 -6.06 -30.51
N ARG A 650 -13.16 -5.60 -29.87
CA ARG A 650 -12.88 -5.90 -28.48
C ARG A 650 -13.97 -5.38 -27.56
N LEU A 651 -14.42 -4.13 -27.73
CA LEU A 651 -15.53 -3.56 -26.96
C LEU A 651 -16.81 -4.39 -27.11
N ALA A 652 -17.10 -4.90 -28.32
CA ALA A 652 -18.26 -5.75 -28.57
C ALA A 652 -18.23 -7.07 -27.78
N THR A 653 -17.04 -7.64 -27.56
CA THR A 653 -16.89 -8.85 -26.72
C THR A 653 -17.26 -8.61 -25.26
N LEU A 654 -17.05 -7.39 -24.75
CA LEU A 654 -17.32 -7.06 -23.34
C LEU A 654 -18.82 -7.05 -22.99
N ARG A 655 -19.70 -6.96 -23.99
CA ARG A 655 -21.16 -7.10 -23.83
C ARG A 655 -21.59 -8.51 -23.40
N TRP A 656 -20.74 -9.50 -23.69
CA TRP A 656 -21.00 -10.91 -23.40
C TRP A 656 -20.11 -11.42 -22.26
N ARG A 657 -19.06 -10.68 -21.88
CA ARG A 657 -18.19 -11.03 -20.75
C ARG A 657 -18.99 -10.99 -19.45
N ARG A 658 -18.99 -12.11 -18.74
CA ARG A 658 -19.38 -12.25 -17.34
C ARG A 658 -18.13 -12.27 -16.46
N LEU A 659 -18.23 -11.67 -15.28
CA LEU A 659 -17.12 -11.58 -14.34
C LEU A 659 -17.12 -12.78 -13.39
N ASP A 660 -15.95 -13.37 -13.21
CA ASP A 660 -15.71 -14.38 -12.19
C ASP A 660 -15.20 -13.73 -10.90
N ALA A 661 -15.27 -14.46 -9.78
CA ALA A 661 -14.71 -13.99 -8.50
C ALA A 661 -13.21 -13.62 -8.59
N ARG A 662 -12.46 -14.30 -9.47
CA ARG A 662 -11.04 -14.01 -9.72
C ARG A 662 -10.83 -12.67 -10.44
N ASP A 663 -11.75 -12.23 -11.30
CA ASP A 663 -11.65 -10.91 -11.93
C ASP A 663 -11.79 -9.80 -10.87
N VAL A 664 -12.60 -10.03 -9.84
CA VAL A 664 -12.84 -9.04 -8.77
C VAL A 664 -11.72 -9.10 -7.73
N TYR A 665 -11.42 -10.29 -7.20
CA TYR A 665 -10.59 -10.47 -6.01
C TYR A 665 -9.23 -11.13 -6.26
N GLY A 666 -8.93 -11.54 -7.50
CA GLY A 666 -7.68 -12.22 -7.86
C GLY A 666 -7.46 -13.50 -7.05
N SER A 667 -6.24 -13.66 -6.51
CA SER A 667 -5.86 -14.84 -5.71
C SER A 667 -6.70 -15.03 -4.44
N HIS A 668 -7.38 -13.96 -3.97
CA HIS A 668 -8.25 -14.00 -2.78
C HIS A 668 -9.66 -14.50 -3.07
N ALA A 669 -10.04 -14.77 -4.32
CA ALA A 669 -11.40 -15.16 -4.71
C ALA A 669 -11.96 -16.37 -3.93
N HIS A 670 -11.09 -17.29 -3.53
CA HIS A 670 -11.44 -18.50 -2.77
C HIS A 670 -10.86 -18.49 -1.35
N SER A 671 -10.33 -17.35 -0.88
CA SER A 671 -9.76 -17.23 0.46
C SER A 671 -10.85 -17.30 1.52
N ALA A 672 -10.62 -18.09 2.57
CA ALA A 672 -11.49 -18.14 3.74
C ALA A 672 -11.60 -16.77 4.45
N HIS A 673 -10.63 -15.87 4.24
CA HIS A 673 -10.60 -14.54 4.82
C HIS A 673 -11.41 -13.51 4.04
N LEU A 674 -11.82 -13.80 2.78
CA LEU A 674 -12.50 -12.82 1.93
C LEU A 674 -13.85 -12.38 2.51
N GLN A 675 -14.71 -13.32 2.90
CA GLN A 675 -16.06 -12.99 3.38
C GLN A 675 -16.06 -12.18 4.69
N PRO A 676 -15.27 -12.55 5.74
CA PRO A 676 -15.10 -11.69 6.92
C PRO A 676 -14.58 -10.28 6.58
N SER A 677 -13.63 -10.21 5.65
CA SER A 677 -13.02 -8.95 5.21
C SER A 677 -14.03 -8.04 4.51
N LEU A 678 -14.84 -8.60 3.60
CA LEU A 678 -15.93 -7.87 2.93
C LEU A 678 -16.98 -7.42 3.94
N LYS A 679 -17.37 -8.27 4.90
CA LYS A 679 -18.33 -7.89 5.95
C LYS A 679 -17.84 -6.67 6.75
N ARG A 680 -16.55 -6.64 7.12
CA ARG A 680 -15.94 -5.49 7.81
C ARG A 680 -15.88 -4.28 6.89
N TRP A 681 -15.44 -4.45 5.65
CA TRP A 681 -15.35 -3.36 4.68
C TRP A 681 -16.70 -2.69 4.42
N PHE A 682 -17.75 -3.50 4.27
CA PHE A 682 -19.12 -3.01 4.18
C PHE A 682 -19.70 -2.54 5.51
N SER A 683 -19.01 -2.58 6.64
CA SER A 683 -19.47 -1.91 7.86
C SER A 683 -19.35 -0.38 7.75
N HIS A 684 -18.42 0.09 6.92
CA HIS A 684 -18.25 1.51 6.60
C HIS A 684 -19.36 1.97 5.65
N ARG A 685 -20.00 3.09 5.97
CA ARG A 685 -21.14 3.61 5.20
C ARG A 685 -20.73 3.93 3.76
N GLU A 686 -19.54 4.51 3.61
CA GLU A 686 -18.95 4.95 2.34
C GLU A 686 -18.87 3.80 1.33
N ASN A 687 -18.58 2.57 1.80
CA ASN A 687 -18.49 1.38 0.95
C ASN A 687 -19.84 0.80 0.52
N ARG A 688 -20.95 1.25 1.13
CA ARG A 688 -22.32 0.88 0.74
C ARG A 688 -22.93 1.84 -0.27
N GLU A 689 -22.41 3.07 -0.35
CA GLU A 689 -22.99 4.09 -1.22
C GLU A 689 -22.80 3.73 -2.69
N PRO A 690 -23.84 3.86 -3.54
CA PRO A 690 -23.71 3.63 -4.96
C PRO A 690 -22.83 4.73 -5.58
N ALA A 691 -21.70 4.31 -6.15
CA ALA A 691 -20.80 5.20 -6.86
C ALA A 691 -21.48 5.70 -8.15
N GLN A 692 -21.85 6.98 -8.23
CA GLN A 692 -22.51 7.52 -9.44
C GLN A 692 -21.71 7.21 -10.71
N VAL A 693 -20.37 7.31 -10.67
CA VAL A 693 -19.47 7.09 -11.82
C VAL A 693 -19.29 5.60 -12.18
N ALA A 694 -19.79 4.67 -11.38
CA ALA A 694 -19.64 3.21 -11.61
C ALA A 694 -20.97 2.44 -11.59
N SER A 695 -22.10 3.13 -11.44
CA SER A 695 -23.40 2.49 -11.35
C SER A 695 -23.70 1.68 -12.61
N ILE A 696 -24.16 0.44 -12.43
CA ILE A 696 -24.83 -0.30 -13.51
C ILE A 696 -26.14 0.43 -13.78
N PRO A 697 -26.38 0.96 -15.00
CA PRO A 697 -27.61 1.68 -15.30
C PRO A 697 -28.82 0.75 -15.13
N PRO A 698 -29.94 1.24 -14.56
CA PRO A 698 -31.15 0.43 -14.44
C PRO A 698 -31.68 0.03 -15.83
N ALA A 699 -32.26 -1.15 -15.93
CA ALA A 699 -32.93 -1.59 -17.16
C ALA A 699 -34.19 -0.74 -17.38
N THR A 700 -34.18 0.15 -18.37
CA THR A 700 -35.37 0.90 -18.77
C THR A 700 -36.32 -0.01 -19.54
N GLN A 701 -37.56 -0.15 -19.07
CA GLN A 701 -38.65 -0.66 -19.88
C GLN A 701 -38.91 0.34 -21.03
N THR A 702 -38.62 -0.07 -22.26
CA THR A 702 -39.09 0.52 -23.53
C THR A 702 -39.05 2.05 -23.66
N GLU A 703 -38.05 2.59 -24.35
CA GLU A 703 -38.26 3.76 -25.20
C GLU A 703 -37.55 3.59 -26.55
N TRP A 704 -38.36 3.24 -27.55
CA TRP A 704 -38.04 3.51 -28.95
C TRP A 704 -38.20 5.02 -29.19
N GLY A 705 -37.15 5.65 -29.71
CA GLY A 705 -37.29 6.87 -30.50
C GLY A 705 -37.10 8.20 -29.77
N ARG A 706 -35.87 8.51 -29.35
CA ARG A 706 -35.35 9.90 -29.43
C ARG A 706 -33.88 9.86 -29.85
N ALA A 707 -33.62 10.21 -31.11
CA ALA A 707 -32.28 10.53 -31.57
C ALA A 707 -31.91 11.92 -31.05
N GLN A 708 -31.08 11.99 -30.02
CA GLN A 708 -30.33 13.21 -29.70
C GLN A 708 -28.92 13.05 -30.28
N THR A 709 -28.52 14.03 -31.09
CA THR A 709 -27.14 14.21 -31.54
C THR A 709 -26.27 14.54 -30.33
N LEU A 710 -25.56 13.53 -29.83
CA LEU A 710 -24.46 13.71 -28.89
C LEU A 710 -23.30 14.38 -29.62
N ASP A 711 -22.81 15.47 -29.03
CA ASP A 711 -21.63 16.18 -29.47
C ASP A 711 -20.41 15.27 -29.33
N ILE A 712 -19.71 15.02 -30.43
CA ILE A 712 -18.49 14.19 -30.45
C ILE A 712 -17.46 14.78 -29.47
N ASP A 713 -17.45 16.10 -29.27
CA ASP A 713 -16.54 16.80 -28.36
C ASP A 713 -16.83 16.53 -26.86
N SER A 714 -17.97 15.90 -26.53
CA SER A 714 -18.29 15.47 -25.16
C SER A 714 -17.72 14.09 -24.80
N ILE A 715 -17.31 13.32 -25.81
CA ILE A 715 -16.71 11.97 -25.69
C ILE A 715 -15.24 11.96 -26.18
N VAL A 716 -14.83 12.87 -27.07
CA VAL A 716 -13.47 12.97 -27.66
C VAL A 716 -12.68 14.13 -27.12
#